data_AF-A0A4P9VK01-F1
#
_entry.id   AF-A0A4P9VK01-F1
#
_cell.length_a   1.000
_cell.length_b   1.000
_cell.length_c   1.000
_cell.angle_alpha   90.00
_cell.angle_beta   90.00
_cell.angle_gamma   90.00
#
_symmetry.space_group_name_H-M   'P 1'
#
loop_
_entity.id
_entity.type
_entity.pdbx_description
1 polymer ?
#
loop_
_entity_poly.entity_id
_entity_poly.type
_entity_poly.pdbx_seq_one_letter_code
_entity_poly.pdbx_strand_id
1 'polypeptide(L)'
;MANGRVKGVAMTSIHQFIPKLTINDLYDWASVSIVKRGKSYIGYVGDIFITEQDELVAEVEGTEFYVTRVFLDKENNLSAGCSCPYYANCKHAIALILKAGQYLKNSKEFPLLTEDDDLYYELYNDDNEDDESFSEINSETTLSSYELQVHRVLVKKSHEELCDLLIEITNKHPEIRKTILESHRFNHSDTKQQIILLRKKIKELSRIEAWSNHWDKDSNIPDYTPVRTQLKALLKQDHADDVLQLGEFLWQQGYDQVQHANDEGETASEIGECMEIILQALPNTSLSPGDQLLWLINLQLNDDFSILDNAYSLFDFSRYTPADWQHVADKLINKLKAMSTLPASSNFSKRYSRRQLVGKIVDALNASGQSEKIVALLETEVEQCENYQDLVDELLSIGETEKARKWCIDGFYKTLEDSPGIASQLQKQLCEMAEKNCQYDLIAAYHAQSFFNMPSLDTYQVLQKACEKIDCWDEIRNKIINYLETGQRPDLTAKNNRKRDWPLPKPEVLYPQEQKFKTIFPDYDLLISIAIHEKRNDDVVALYLKSQQGGNNRVFSRYSHYQKDVANAVADTHPNIALTIWDQIVESLIAEVNARSYIAAIDYLRKMYVVFKENDRLKEWEKRITRIRTEHKPKKRLQQELNALVSEKVVG
;
A
#
# COMPACT_ATOMS: atom_id res chain seq x y z
N MET A 1 -24.68 54.71 1.89
CA MET A 1 -24.60 53.49 1.05
C MET A 1 -23.14 53.13 0.95
N ALA A 2 -22.79 51.91 1.36
CA ALA A 2 -21.43 51.50 1.67
C ALA A 2 -20.61 51.18 0.41
N ASN A 3 -19.41 51.76 0.34
CA ASN A 3 -18.36 51.37 -0.60
C ASN A 3 -17.66 50.10 -0.07
N GLY A 4 -17.96 48.96 -0.64
CA GLY A 4 -17.22 47.71 -0.43
C GLY A 4 -15.95 47.69 -1.27
N ARG A 5 -14.81 48.11 -0.70
CA ARG A 5 -13.48 47.76 -1.22
C ARG A 5 -13.33 46.24 -1.09
N VAL A 6 -13.34 45.51 -2.20
CA VAL A 6 -12.80 44.15 -2.24
C VAL A 6 -11.32 44.28 -1.94
N LYS A 7 -10.89 43.82 -0.76
CA LYS A 7 -9.48 43.68 -0.41
C LYS A 7 -8.89 42.68 -1.40
N GLY A 8 -7.99 43.14 -2.27
CA GLY A 8 -7.13 42.24 -3.04
C GLY A 8 -6.39 41.32 -2.07
N VAL A 9 -6.54 40.01 -2.24
CA VAL A 9 -5.72 39.02 -1.57
C VAL A 9 -4.29 39.28 -2.07
N ALA A 10 -3.34 39.53 -1.16
CA ALA A 10 -1.95 39.66 -1.53
C ALA A 10 -1.49 38.34 -2.17
N MET A 11 -1.09 38.37 -3.44
CA MET A 11 -0.48 37.22 -4.12
C MET A 11 0.75 36.78 -3.33
N THR A 12 0.80 35.51 -2.95
CA THR A 12 1.98 34.95 -2.25
C THR A 12 3.04 34.72 -3.31
N SER A 13 4.27 35.21 -3.11
CA SER A 13 5.35 34.93 -4.07
C SER A 13 5.82 33.47 -3.95
N ILE A 14 6.23 32.85 -5.07
CA ILE A 14 6.78 31.48 -5.12
C ILE A 14 7.95 31.31 -4.16
N HIS A 15 8.75 32.38 -3.97
CA HIS A 15 9.87 32.44 -3.02
C HIS A 15 9.41 32.25 -1.56
N GLN A 16 8.22 32.75 -1.20
CA GLN A 16 7.64 32.60 0.13
C GLN A 16 6.82 31.31 0.29
N PHE A 17 6.38 30.74 -0.82
CA PHE A 17 5.55 29.54 -0.86
C PHE A 17 6.37 28.26 -0.72
N ILE A 18 7.47 28.11 -1.47
CA ILE A 18 8.30 26.89 -1.47
C ILE A 18 8.80 26.49 -0.07
N PRO A 19 9.29 27.39 0.79
CA PRO A 19 9.75 27.01 2.13
C PRO A 19 8.65 26.46 3.05
N LYS A 20 7.37 26.70 2.72
CA LYS A 20 6.20 26.24 3.50
C LYS A 20 5.68 24.88 3.05
N LEU A 21 6.10 24.40 1.86
CA LEU A 21 5.66 23.11 1.34
C LEU A 21 6.20 21.97 2.19
N THR A 22 5.29 21.10 2.61
CA THR A 22 5.62 19.82 3.24
C THR A 22 5.80 18.74 2.19
N ILE A 23 6.39 17.62 2.60
CA ILE A 23 6.51 16.46 1.71
C ILE A 23 5.14 15.86 1.35
N ASN A 24 4.14 16.01 2.23
CA ASN A 24 2.79 15.53 1.98
C ASN A 24 2.08 16.39 0.94
N ASP A 25 2.28 17.71 0.96
CA ASP A 25 1.74 18.61 -0.08
C ASP A 25 2.28 18.23 -1.47
N LEU A 26 3.54 17.81 -1.56
CA LEU A 26 4.12 17.30 -2.80
C LEU A 26 3.58 15.93 -3.19
N TYR A 27 3.25 15.06 -2.23
CA TYR A 27 2.61 13.77 -2.50
C TYR A 27 1.20 13.93 -3.02
N ASP A 28 0.43 14.88 -2.47
CA ASP A 28 -0.91 15.21 -2.95
C ASP A 28 -0.85 15.83 -4.35
N TRP A 29 0.20 16.62 -4.64
CA TRP A 29 0.36 17.29 -5.93
C TRP A 29 0.89 16.39 -7.06
N ALA A 30 1.86 15.50 -6.80
CA ALA A 30 2.54 14.71 -7.84
C ALA A 30 2.54 13.19 -7.60
N SER A 31 1.81 12.66 -6.62
CA SER A 31 1.85 11.25 -6.19
C SER A 31 3.18 10.80 -5.56
N VAL A 32 3.11 9.77 -4.71
CA VAL A 32 4.26 9.25 -3.94
C VAL A 32 5.38 8.73 -4.86
N SER A 33 5.05 8.11 -5.99
CA SER A 33 6.02 7.51 -6.91
C SER A 33 6.83 8.57 -7.67
N ILE A 34 6.19 9.64 -8.17
CA ILE A 34 6.88 10.72 -8.88
C ILE A 34 7.72 11.55 -7.92
N VAL A 35 7.24 11.81 -6.69
CA VAL A 35 8.04 12.53 -5.69
C VAL A 35 9.31 11.77 -5.32
N LYS A 36 9.23 10.43 -5.17
CA LYS A 36 10.41 9.58 -4.94
C LYS A 36 11.40 9.66 -6.11
N ARG A 37 10.91 9.67 -7.35
CA ARG A 37 11.74 9.84 -8.55
C ARG A 37 12.34 11.24 -8.62
N GLY A 38 11.58 12.30 -8.37
CA GLY A 38 12.08 13.68 -8.40
C GLY A 38 13.22 13.92 -7.39
N LYS A 39 13.19 13.25 -6.22
CA LYS A 39 14.30 13.29 -5.26
C LYS A 39 15.63 12.81 -5.84
N SER A 40 15.64 11.81 -6.73
CA SER A 40 16.87 11.34 -7.37
C SER A 40 17.37 12.29 -8.46
N TYR A 41 16.55 13.25 -8.90
CA TYR A 41 16.85 14.19 -9.99
C TYR A 41 17.37 15.56 -9.50
N ILE A 42 17.43 15.81 -8.19
CA ILE A 42 17.89 17.10 -7.61
C ILE A 42 19.29 17.49 -8.11
N GLY A 43 20.20 16.51 -8.25
CA GLY A 43 21.57 16.75 -8.73
C GLY A 43 21.68 17.07 -10.22
N TYR A 44 20.59 16.92 -10.98
CA TYR A 44 20.53 17.09 -12.44
C TYR A 44 19.80 18.37 -12.86
N VAL A 45 19.29 19.13 -11.90
CA VAL A 45 18.77 20.47 -12.16
C VAL A 45 19.98 21.39 -12.35
N GLY A 46 19.96 22.24 -13.36
CA GLY A 46 20.95 23.29 -13.60
C GLY A 46 20.84 24.47 -12.63
N ASP A 47 21.33 25.62 -13.05
CA ASP A 47 21.13 26.87 -12.31
C ASP A 47 19.64 27.27 -12.31
N ILE A 48 19.18 27.83 -11.19
CA ILE A 48 17.77 28.19 -11.00
C ILE A 48 17.64 29.70 -11.17
N PHE A 49 16.75 30.11 -12.05
CA PHE A 49 16.41 31.50 -12.32
C PHE A 49 14.98 31.79 -11.89
N ILE A 50 14.65 33.08 -11.77
CA ILE A 50 13.28 33.56 -11.57
C ILE A 50 12.90 34.53 -12.69
N THR A 51 11.65 34.49 -13.17
CA THR A 51 11.15 35.42 -14.18
C THR A 51 10.56 36.69 -13.54
N GLU A 52 10.28 37.73 -14.34
CA GLU A 52 9.56 38.92 -13.87
C GLU A 52 8.13 38.61 -13.36
N GLN A 53 7.57 37.47 -13.79
CA GLN A 53 6.26 36.95 -13.39
C GLN A 53 6.32 36.02 -12.16
N ASP A 54 7.45 35.97 -11.45
CA ASP A 54 7.65 35.16 -10.25
C ASP A 54 7.54 33.63 -10.51
N GLU A 55 8.02 33.18 -11.68
CA GLU A 55 8.15 31.77 -12.04
C GLU A 55 9.60 31.29 -11.84
N LEU A 56 9.80 30.16 -11.18
CA LEU A 56 11.11 29.52 -11.10
C LEU A 56 11.36 28.71 -12.35
N VAL A 57 12.53 28.87 -12.96
CA VAL A 57 12.89 28.21 -14.22
C VAL A 57 14.27 27.59 -14.10
N ALA A 58 14.42 26.37 -14.59
CA ALA A 58 15.71 25.71 -14.74
C ALA A 58 15.66 24.67 -15.85
N GLU A 59 16.83 24.39 -16.42
CA GLU A 59 17.06 23.21 -17.24
C GLU A 59 17.28 21.99 -16.33
N VAL A 60 16.65 20.85 -16.66
CA VAL A 60 16.80 19.61 -15.89
C VAL A 60 17.24 18.49 -16.81
N GLU A 61 18.40 17.90 -16.54
CA GLU A 61 18.96 16.79 -17.31
C GLU A 61 18.18 15.49 -17.07
N GLY A 62 17.73 14.86 -18.16
CA GLY A 62 17.01 13.59 -18.17
C GLY A 62 17.51 12.66 -19.27
N THR A 63 16.59 12.12 -20.07
CA THR A 63 16.96 11.47 -21.35
C THR A 63 17.44 12.50 -22.38
N GLU A 64 16.94 13.73 -22.25
CA GLU A 64 17.35 14.96 -22.95
C GLU A 64 17.32 16.09 -21.91
N PHE A 65 17.68 17.31 -22.29
CA PHE A 65 17.53 18.48 -21.42
C PHE A 65 16.10 19.01 -21.49
N TYR A 66 15.50 19.23 -20.32
CA TYR A 66 14.11 19.70 -20.21
C TYR A 66 14.02 21.05 -19.52
N VAL A 67 13.52 22.05 -20.22
CA VAL A 67 13.14 23.34 -19.64
C VAL A 67 11.95 23.14 -18.73
N THR A 68 12.13 23.47 -17.45
CA THR A 68 11.14 23.23 -16.41
C THR A 68 10.88 24.52 -15.65
N ARG A 69 9.60 24.89 -15.54
CA ARG A 69 9.12 26.02 -14.75
C ARG A 69 8.13 25.63 -13.67
N VAL A 70 8.13 26.37 -12.57
CA VAL A 70 7.21 26.20 -11.43
C VAL A 70 6.72 27.58 -10.99
N PHE A 71 5.41 27.74 -10.85
CA PHE A 71 4.77 29.02 -10.56
C PHE A 71 3.50 28.83 -9.73
N LEU A 72 2.95 29.94 -9.21
CA LEU A 72 1.63 29.95 -8.58
C LEU A 72 0.61 30.48 -9.59
N ASP A 73 -0.51 29.77 -9.74
CA ASP A 73 -1.60 30.22 -10.61
C ASP A 73 -2.38 31.40 -9.99
N LYS A 74 -3.40 31.88 -10.71
CA LYS A 74 -4.25 33.01 -10.28
C LYS A 74 -5.02 32.73 -8.98
N GLU A 75 -5.13 31.47 -8.56
CA GLU A 75 -5.79 31.02 -7.32
C GLU A 75 -4.77 30.75 -6.18
N ASN A 76 -3.47 30.98 -6.40
CA ASN A 76 -2.33 30.63 -5.53
C ASN A 76 -2.10 29.12 -5.37
N ASN A 77 -2.49 28.29 -6.35
CA ASN A 77 -2.14 26.88 -6.36
C ASN A 77 -0.80 26.65 -7.07
N LEU A 78 -0.05 25.66 -6.60
CA LEU A 78 1.21 25.25 -7.21
C LEU A 78 0.99 24.64 -8.59
N SER A 79 1.63 25.22 -9.59
CA SER A 79 1.58 24.81 -10.99
C SER A 79 2.99 24.64 -11.57
N ALA A 80 3.12 23.83 -12.61
CA ALA A 80 4.38 23.60 -13.29
C ALA A 80 4.17 23.41 -14.79
N GLY A 81 5.18 23.78 -15.57
CA GLY A 81 5.30 23.46 -17.00
C GLY A 81 6.69 22.90 -17.27
N CYS A 82 6.78 21.87 -18.09
CA CYS A 82 8.03 21.18 -18.39
C CYS A 82 7.98 20.64 -19.82
N SER A 83 9.07 20.77 -20.57
CA SER A 83 9.15 20.25 -21.95
C SER A 83 9.25 18.72 -22.05
N CYS A 84 9.18 18.00 -20.93
CA CYS A 84 9.19 16.54 -20.91
C CYS A 84 7.80 15.95 -21.26
N PRO A 85 7.70 14.64 -21.61
CA PRO A 85 6.43 14.01 -22.00
C PRO A 85 5.33 14.01 -20.92
N TYR A 86 5.65 14.36 -19.67
CA TYR A 86 4.68 14.45 -18.56
C TYR A 86 4.07 15.86 -18.42
N TYR A 87 4.65 16.89 -19.06
CA TYR A 87 4.22 18.31 -19.10
C TYR A 87 4.15 19.06 -17.76
N ALA A 88 3.49 18.50 -16.74
CA ALA A 88 3.32 19.08 -15.42
C ALA A 88 3.48 18.00 -14.34
N ASN A 89 3.62 18.42 -13.08
CA ASN A 89 3.73 17.56 -11.89
C ASN A 89 4.71 16.38 -12.06
N CYS A 90 5.75 16.59 -12.86
CA CYS A 90 6.68 15.56 -13.27
C CYS A 90 7.86 15.48 -12.30
N LYS A 91 8.72 14.47 -12.47
CA LYS A 91 9.93 14.32 -11.65
C LYS A 91 10.88 15.52 -11.77
N HIS A 92 10.92 16.22 -12.91
CA HIS A 92 11.75 17.41 -13.11
C HIS A 92 11.21 18.62 -12.34
N ALA A 93 9.89 18.83 -12.34
CA ALA A 93 9.24 19.89 -11.55
C ALA A 93 9.45 19.67 -10.04
N ILE A 94 9.31 18.42 -9.57
CA ILE A 94 9.65 18.06 -8.19
C ILE A 94 11.13 18.32 -7.89
N ALA A 95 12.03 17.94 -8.79
CA ALA A 95 13.47 18.17 -8.60
C ALA A 95 13.78 19.67 -8.48
N LEU A 96 13.16 20.51 -9.33
CA LEU A 96 13.27 21.97 -9.28
C LEU A 96 12.75 22.54 -7.96
N ILE A 97 11.55 22.15 -7.50
CA ILE A 97 10.99 22.59 -6.21
C ILE A 97 11.90 22.22 -5.04
N LEU A 98 12.39 20.98 -5.00
CA LEU A 98 13.23 20.49 -3.92
C LEU A 98 14.60 21.18 -3.92
N LYS A 99 15.19 21.41 -5.10
CA LYS A 99 16.47 22.14 -5.22
C LYS A 99 16.30 23.62 -4.85
N ALA A 100 15.21 24.26 -5.28
CA ALA A 100 14.87 25.63 -4.90
C ALA A 100 14.70 25.75 -3.36
N GLY A 101 14.01 24.79 -2.72
CA GLY A 101 13.90 24.74 -1.27
C GLY A 101 15.24 24.58 -0.54
N GLN A 102 16.19 23.81 -1.10
CA GLN A 102 17.56 23.72 -0.57
C GLN A 102 18.34 25.03 -0.77
N TYR A 103 18.15 25.70 -1.90
CA TYR A 103 18.79 26.98 -2.23
C TYR A 103 18.35 28.09 -1.27
N LEU A 104 17.04 28.18 -1.00
CA LEU A 104 16.43 29.17 -0.12
C LEU A 104 16.77 28.97 1.37
N LYS A 105 17.04 27.73 1.81
CA LYS A 105 17.52 27.46 3.18
C LYS A 105 18.85 28.12 3.51
N ASN A 106 19.64 28.47 2.49
CA ASN A 106 20.91 29.17 2.64
C ASN A 106 20.79 30.70 2.40
N SER A 107 19.56 31.25 2.43
CA SER A 107 19.24 32.67 2.28
C SER A 107 19.76 33.31 0.98
N LYS A 108 19.75 32.55 -0.12
CA LYS A 108 20.15 33.04 -1.44
C LYS A 108 18.94 33.43 -2.27
N GLU A 109 19.00 34.56 -2.96
CA GLU A 109 18.01 34.97 -3.95
C GLU A 109 18.32 34.34 -5.31
N PHE A 110 17.28 34.11 -6.12
CA PHE A 110 17.43 33.58 -7.47
C PHE A 110 17.81 34.73 -8.44
N PRO A 111 18.79 34.52 -9.34
CA PRO A 111 19.04 35.48 -10.42
C PRO A 111 17.81 35.64 -11.32
N LEU A 112 17.56 36.87 -11.77
CA LEU A 112 16.50 37.17 -12.75
C LEU A 112 16.88 36.58 -14.12
N LEU A 113 15.95 35.86 -14.75
CA LEU A 113 16.09 35.39 -16.12
C LEU A 113 15.89 36.56 -17.08
N THR A 114 16.92 36.90 -17.86
CA THR A 114 16.91 38.01 -18.81
C THR A 114 16.76 37.53 -20.25
N GLU A 115 16.30 38.40 -21.14
CA GLU A 115 16.17 38.15 -22.59
C GLU A 115 17.48 37.72 -23.29
N ASP A 116 18.63 37.97 -22.66
CA ASP A 116 19.96 37.59 -23.16
C ASP A 116 20.37 36.14 -22.80
N ASP A 117 19.57 35.41 -22.01
CA ASP A 117 19.84 34.02 -21.62
C ASP A 117 19.22 33.04 -22.63
N ASP A 118 19.97 32.03 -23.08
CA ASP A 118 19.47 31.01 -24.02
C ASP A 118 18.20 30.31 -23.46
N LEU A 119 18.13 30.15 -22.13
CA LEU A 119 16.98 29.58 -21.43
C LEU A 119 15.72 30.47 -21.53
N TYR A 120 15.87 31.79 -21.71
CA TYR A 120 14.75 32.71 -21.93
C TYR A 120 14.10 32.46 -23.29
N TYR A 121 14.91 32.29 -24.34
CA TYR A 121 14.40 32.00 -25.69
C TYR A 121 13.65 30.67 -25.73
N GLU A 122 14.17 29.62 -25.10
CA GLU A 122 13.50 28.32 -25.05
C GLU A 122 12.19 28.34 -24.25
N LEU A 123 12.06 29.24 -23.28
CA LEU A 123 10.85 29.39 -22.47
C LEU A 123 9.71 30.12 -23.20
N TYR A 124 10.04 31.08 -24.09
CA TYR A 124 9.06 32.00 -24.69
C TYR A 124 8.84 31.84 -26.22
N ASN A 125 9.66 31.07 -26.95
CA ASN A 125 9.47 30.80 -28.40
C ASN A 125 8.54 29.60 -28.74
N ASP A 126 7.59 29.25 -27.86
CA ASP A 126 6.43 28.44 -28.30
C ASP A 126 5.34 29.42 -28.78
N ASP A 127 5.44 29.81 -30.06
CA ASP A 127 4.72 30.88 -30.74
C ASP A 127 3.22 30.99 -30.35
N ASN A 128 2.95 32.00 -29.50
CA ASN A 128 1.67 32.67 -29.43
C ASN A 128 1.58 33.65 -30.62
N GLU A 129 1.12 33.18 -31.78
CA GLU A 129 0.49 34.07 -32.76
C GLU A 129 -0.98 33.68 -32.98
N ASP A 130 -1.81 34.65 -32.65
CA ASP A 130 -3.23 34.85 -32.96
C ASP A 130 -4.30 34.06 -32.19
N ASP A 131 -4.66 34.70 -31.08
CA ASP A 131 -5.88 34.64 -30.28
C ASP A 131 -7.12 34.99 -31.14
N GLU A 132 -7.57 34.07 -32.00
CA GLU A 132 -8.93 34.11 -32.56
C GLU A 132 -9.82 33.06 -31.89
N SER A 133 -10.81 33.57 -31.15
CA SER A 133 -11.84 32.80 -30.48
C SER A 133 -12.61 31.90 -31.46
N PHE A 134 -12.75 30.60 -31.15
CA PHE A 134 -13.98 29.90 -31.51
C PHE A 134 -14.41 28.85 -30.49
N SER A 135 -15.73 28.82 -30.34
CA SER A 135 -16.58 28.10 -29.41
C SER A 135 -16.68 26.59 -29.63
N GLU A 136 -16.90 25.90 -28.52
CA GLU A 136 -17.54 24.59 -28.35
C GLU A 136 -16.96 23.40 -29.14
N ILE A 137 -16.00 22.72 -28.50
CA ILE A 137 -15.84 21.27 -28.66
C ILE A 137 -16.37 20.61 -27.39
N ASN A 138 -17.53 19.97 -27.51
CA ASN A 138 -18.11 19.12 -26.46
C ASN A 138 -17.60 17.69 -26.65
N SER A 139 -16.66 17.24 -25.82
CA SER A 139 -16.54 15.84 -25.35
C SER A 139 -15.43 15.69 -24.32
N GLU A 140 -15.69 14.87 -23.30
CA GLU A 140 -14.91 14.49 -22.10
C GLU A 140 -13.46 13.96 -22.32
N THR A 141 -12.61 14.66 -23.07
CA THR A 141 -11.18 14.31 -23.16
C THR A 141 -10.30 15.55 -23.22
N THR A 142 -9.48 15.77 -22.19
CA THR A 142 -8.47 16.85 -22.17
C THR A 142 -7.30 16.47 -23.07
N LEU A 143 -7.29 17.00 -24.30
CA LEU A 143 -6.17 16.86 -25.25
C LEU A 143 -4.93 17.65 -24.76
N SER A 144 -3.73 17.09 -24.93
CA SER A 144 -2.43 17.73 -24.64
C SER A 144 -2.10 18.88 -25.61
N SER A 145 -1.10 19.72 -25.29
CA SER A 145 -0.74 20.85 -26.16
C SER A 145 -0.23 20.41 -27.54
N TYR A 146 0.51 19.30 -27.62
CA TYR A 146 0.95 18.72 -28.89
C TYR A 146 -0.23 18.12 -29.67
N GLU A 147 -1.21 17.49 -29.01
CA GLU A 147 -2.42 17.03 -29.69
C GLU A 147 -3.25 18.21 -30.23
N LEU A 148 -3.28 19.34 -29.52
CA LEU A 148 -3.89 20.59 -30.00
C LEU A 148 -3.11 21.21 -31.16
N GLN A 149 -1.78 21.15 -31.16
CA GLN A 149 -0.93 21.60 -32.27
C GLN A 149 -1.12 20.72 -33.50
N VAL A 150 -1.09 19.39 -33.34
CA VAL A 150 -1.39 18.43 -34.42
C VAL A 150 -2.79 18.66 -34.94
N HIS A 151 -3.79 18.80 -34.07
CA HIS A 151 -5.15 19.14 -34.47
C HIS A 151 -5.23 20.45 -35.27
N ARG A 152 -4.56 21.53 -34.81
CA ARG A 152 -4.46 22.81 -35.53
C ARG A 152 -3.89 22.64 -36.95
N VAL A 153 -2.88 21.80 -37.11
CA VAL A 153 -2.27 21.51 -38.42
C VAL A 153 -3.21 20.67 -39.30
N LEU A 154 -3.85 19.65 -38.72
CA LEU A 154 -4.75 18.75 -39.46
C LEU A 154 -6.03 19.45 -39.91
N VAL A 155 -6.61 20.35 -39.10
CA VAL A 155 -7.82 21.11 -39.47
C VAL A 155 -7.58 22.04 -40.66
N LYS A 156 -6.35 22.55 -40.83
CA LYS A 156 -5.99 23.43 -41.96
C LYS A 156 -5.72 22.67 -43.27
N LYS A 157 -5.67 21.34 -43.25
CA LYS A 157 -5.45 20.51 -44.43
C LYS A 157 -6.77 20.21 -45.14
N SER A 158 -6.73 20.17 -46.47
CA SER A 158 -7.84 19.67 -47.27
C SER A 158 -8.03 18.16 -47.07
N HIS A 159 -9.21 17.65 -47.44
CA HIS A 159 -9.51 16.22 -47.38
C HIS A 159 -8.48 15.36 -48.14
N GLU A 160 -8.01 15.83 -49.30
CA GLU A 160 -7.02 15.12 -50.11
C GLU A 160 -5.65 15.08 -49.43
N GLU A 161 -5.20 16.20 -48.87
CA GLU A 161 -3.94 16.27 -48.10
C GLU A 161 -3.98 15.43 -46.81
N LEU A 162 -5.15 15.32 -46.17
CA LEU A 162 -5.33 14.44 -45.01
C LEU A 162 -5.27 12.96 -45.41
N CYS A 163 -5.89 12.58 -46.53
CA CYS A 163 -5.80 11.24 -47.08
C CYS A 163 -4.35 10.87 -47.43
N ASP A 164 -3.62 11.77 -48.11
CA ASP A 164 -2.22 11.55 -48.47
C ASP A 164 -1.33 11.39 -47.24
N LEU A 165 -1.53 12.24 -46.22
CA LEU A 165 -0.81 12.14 -44.95
C LEU A 165 -1.09 10.80 -44.24
N LEU A 166 -2.35 10.37 -44.19
CA LEU A 166 -2.71 9.07 -43.60
C LEU A 166 -2.11 7.91 -44.40
N ILE A 167 -2.08 7.99 -45.72
CA ILE A 167 -1.43 6.99 -46.57
C ILE A 167 0.08 6.96 -46.29
N GLU A 168 0.74 8.11 -46.18
CA GLU A 168 2.16 8.20 -45.84
C GLU A 168 2.45 7.57 -44.46
N ILE A 169 1.64 7.89 -43.45
CA ILE A 169 1.74 7.32 -42.10
C ILE A 169 1.55 5.81 -42.16
N THR A 170 0.51 5.31 -42.85
CA THR A 170 0.25 3.86 -42.95
C THR A 170 1.33 3.10 -43.73
N ASN A 171 2.07 3.76 -44.62
CA ASN A 171 3.23 3.19 -45.29
C ASN A 171 4.44 3.08 -44.35
N LYS A 172 4.64 4.05 -43.46
CA LYS A 172 5.70 4.03 -42.43
C LYS A 172 5.37 3.08 -41.27
N HIS A 173 4.08 2.90 -40.99
CA HIS A 173 3.53 2.15 -39.85
C HIS A 173 2.51 1.08 -40.32
N PRO A 174 2.98 -0.11 -40.73
CA PRO A 174 2.12 -1.19 -41.24
C PRO A 174 1.00 -1.62 -40.29
N GLU A 175 1.19 -1.46 -38.99
CA GLU A 175 0.23 -1.70 -37.91
C GLU A 175 -0.99 -0.76 -38.03
N ILE A 176 -0.79 0.52 -38.31
CA ILE A 176 -1.87 1.51 -38.49
C ILE A 176 -2.69 1.14 -39.73
N ARG A 177 -2.02 0.73 -40.82
CA ARG A 177 -2.70 0.24 -42.04
C ARG A 177 -3.62 -0.94 -41.74
N LYS A 178 -3.13 -1.92 -40.96
CA LYS A 178 -3.91 -3.10 -40.54
C LYS A 178 -5.14 -2.64 -39.74
N THR A 179 -4.95 -1.76 -38.76
CA THR A 179 -6.05 -1.22 -37.92
C THR A 179 -7.12 -0.49 -38.72
N ILE A 180 -6.74 0.37 -39.67
CA ILE A 180 -7.71 1.12 -40.50
C ILE A 180 -8.53 0.15 -41.37
N LEU A 181 -7.88 -0.80 -42.05
CA LEU A 181 -8.57 -1.77 -42.91
C LEU A 181 -9.46 -2.73 -42.11
N GLU A 182 -9.00 -3.21 -40.95
CA GLU A 182 -9.79 -4.05 -40.05
C GLU A 182 -11.03 -3.31 -39.53
N SER A 183 -10.87 -2.05 -39.12
CA SER A 183 -11.96 -1.22 -38.62
C SER A 183 -12.99 -0.90 -39.69
N HIS A 184 -12.54 -0.54 -40.90
CA HIS A 184 -13.43 -0.33 -42.04
C HIS A 184 -14.20 -1.61 -42.39
N ARG A 185 -13.51 -2.76 -42.46
CA ARG A 185 -14.17 -4.05 -42.72
C ARG A 185 -15.20 -4.38 -41.66
N PHE A 186 -14.90 -4.16 -40.38
CA PHE A 186 -15.82 -4.40 -39.29
C PHE A 186 -17.07 -3.51 -39.40
N ASN A 187 -16.89 -2.19 -39.52
CA ASN A 187 -17.98 -1.22 -39.54
C ASN A 187 -18.91 -1.38 -40.75
N HIS A 188 -18.41 -1.87 -41.89
CA HIS A 188 -19.21 -2.11 -43.10
C HIS A 188 -19.70 -3.56 -43.25
N SER A 189 -19.44 -4.42 -42.26
CA SER A 189 -19.98 -5.79 -42.22
C SER A 189 -21.35 -5.82 -41.54
N ASP A 190 -22.17 -6.81 -41.87
CA ASP A 190 -23.38 -7.10 -41.09
C ASP A 190 -23.01 -7.56 -39.66
N THR A 191 -23.96 -7.45 -38.72
CA THR A 191 -23.74 -7.79 -37.30
C THR A 191 -23.20 -9.21 -37.11
N LYS A 192 -23.67 -10.19 -37.90
CA LYS A 192 -23.19 -11.58 -37.78
C LYS A 192 -21.72 -11.68 -38.14
N GLN A 193 -21.29 -10.99 -39.19
CA GLN A 193 -19.89 -10.92 -39.59
C GLN A 193 -19.05 -10.12 -38.61
N GLN A 194 -19.56 -9.05 -38.02
CA GLN A 194 -18.90 -8.33 -36.93
C GLN A 194 -18.60 -9.25 -35.75
N ILE A 195 -19.59 -10.03 -35.29
CA ILE A 195 -19.42 -11.01 -34.20
C ILE A 195 -18.36 -12.06 -34.56
N ILE A 196 -18.36 -12.59 -35.78
CA ILE A 196 -17.37 -13.58 -36.25
C ILE A 196 -15.96 -12.99 -36.25
N LEU A 197 -15.80 -11.76 -36.75
CA LEU A 197 -14.52 -11.06 -36.79
C LEU A 197 -13.98 -10.79 -35.38
N LEU A 198 -14.85 -10.34 -34.47
CA LEU A 198 -14.47 -10.04 -33.09
C LEU A 198 -14.10 -11.31 -32.31
N ARG A 199 -14.85 -12.42 -32.46
CA ARG A 199 -14.45 -13.72 -31.89
C ARG A 199 -13.09 -14.17 -32.40
N LYS A 200 -12.81 -13.97 -33.70
CA LYS A 200 -11.51 -14.31 -34.28
C LYS A 200 -10.40 -13.44 -33.67
N LYS A 201 -10.65 -12.15 -33.47
CA LYS A 201 -9.68 -11.21 -32.87
C LYS A 201 -9.39 -11.55 -31.41
N ILE A 202 -10.42 -11.81 -30.61
CA ILE A 202 -10.28 -12.28 -29.22
C ILE A 202 -9.37 -13.52 -29.17
N LYS A 203 -9.62 -14.50 -30.04
CA LYS A 203 -8.81 -15.73 -30.12
C LYS A 203 -7.38 -15.50 -30.60
N GLU A 204 -7.14 -14.49 -31.43
CA GLU A 204 -5.79 -14.12 -31.88
C GLU A 204 -5.01 -13.50 -30.73
N LEU A 205 -5.61 -12.53 -30.03
CA LEU A 205 -4.98 -11.83 -28.90
C LEU A 205 -4.76 -12.75 -27.70
N SER A 206 -5.72 -13.63 -27.40
CA SER A 206 -5.63 -14.57 -26.26
C SER A 206 -4.54 -15.63 -26.42
N ARG A 207 -3.94 -15.76 -27.60
CA ARG A 207 -2.84 -16.68 -27.90
C ARG A 207 -1.47 -16.02 -27.81
N ILE A 208 -1.42 -14.71 -27.62
CA ILE A 208 -0.17 -14.00 -27.40
C ILE A 208 0.33 -14.40 -26.01
N GLU A 209 1.57 -14.87 -25.95
CA GLU A 209 2.24 -15.17 -24.69
C GLU A 209 2.59 -13.85 -23.99
N ALA A 210 1.85 -13.53 -22.93
CA ALA A 210 2.02 -12.29 -22.20
C ALA A 210 3.17 -12.38 -21.20
N TRP A 211 4.11 -11.44 -21.28
CA TRP A 211 5.23 -11.35 -20.33
C TRP A 211 5.78 -9.94 -20.19
N SER A 212 6.39 -9.64 -19.04
CA SER A 212 7.12 -8.40 -18.78
C SER A 212 8.46 -8.71 -18.11
N ASN A 213 9.52 -8.00 -18.51
CA ASN A 213 10.85 -8.12 -17.90
C ASN A 213 11.17 -6.88 -17.07
N HIS A 214 11.16 -7.05 -15.73
CA HIS A 214 11.44 -5.99 -14.76
C HIS A 214 12.85 -5.39 -14.85
N TRP A 215 13.77 -6.01 -15.59
CA TRP A 215 15.17 -5.58 -15.70
C TRP A 215 15.42 -4.68 -16.93
N ASP A 216 14.77 -4.96 -18.06
CA ASP A 216 15.11 -4.34 -19.35
C ASP A 216 13.96 -3.52 -20.00
N LYS A 217 12.83 -3.32 -19.30
CA LYS A 217 11.61 -2.63 -19.81
C LYS A 217 11.02 -3.26 -21.09
N ASP A 218 11.46 -4.44 -21.47
CA ASP A 218 10.91 -5.20 -22.58
C ASP A 218 9.69 -5.98 -22.10
N SER A 219 8.66 -6.02 -22.93
CA SER A 219 7.38 -6.64 -22.59
C SER A 219 6.62 -7.02 -23.85
N ASN A 220 5.84 -8.08 -23.77
CA ASN A 220 4.93 -8.50 -24.81
C ASN A 220 3.50 -8.55 -24.25
N ILE A 221 2.88 -7.40 -24.07
CA ILE A 221 1.51 -7.30 -23.54
C ILE A 221 0.51 -7.26 -24.71
N PRO A 222 -0.52 -8.12 -24.73
CA PRO A 222 -1.54 -8.10 -25.77
C PRO A 222 -2.41 -6.83 -25.67
N ASP A 223 -2.53 -6.08 -26.77
CA ASP A 223 -3.40 -4.91 -26.85
C ASP A 223 -4.85 -5.31 -27.17
N TYR A 224 -5.74 -5.20 -26.16
CA TYR A 224 -7.17 -5.46 -26.30
C TYR A 224 -7.99 -4.22 -26.66
N THR A 225 -7.37 -3.06 -26.87
CA THR A 225 -8.04 -1.81 -27.31
C THR A 225 -8.94 -2.00 -28.54
N PRO A 226 -8.56 -2.77 -29.58
CA PRO A 226 -9.44 -3.01 -30.72
C PRO A 226 -10.71 -3.80 -30.34
N VAL A 227 -10.58 -4.78 -29.43
CA VAL A 227 -11.71 -5.57 -28.92
C VAL A 227 -12.65 -4.66 -28.14
N ARG A 228 -12.11 -3.87 -27.20
CA ARG A 228 -12.86 -2.89 -26.41
C ARG A 228 -13.65 -1.92 -27.30
N THR A 229 -13.01 -1.39 -28.33
CA THR A 229 -13.62 -0.44 -29.28
C THR A 229 -14.76 -1.08 -30.07
N GLN A 230 -14.58 -2.32 -30.54
CA GLN A 230 -15.59 -3.04 -31.31
C GLN A 230 -16.77 -3.51 -30.44
N LEU A 231 -16.53 -3.91 -29.18
CA LEU A 231 -17.58 -4.18 -28.20
C LEU A 231 -18.44 -2.93 -27.94
N LYS A 232 -17.80 -1.77 -27.74
CA LYS A 232 -18.51 -0.47 -27.61
C LYS A 232 -19.37 -0.16 -28.84
N ALA A 233 -18.86 -0.43 -30.04
CA ALA A 233 -19.59 -0.20 -31.29
C ALA A 233 -20.82 -1.10 -31.43
N LEU A 234 -20.72 -2.38 -31.04
CA LEU A 234 -21.86 -3.31 -31.01
C LEU A 234 -22.90 -2.91 -29.96
N LEU A 235 -22.46 -2.49 -28.77
CA LEU A 235 -23.36 -2.03 -27.73
C LEU A 235 -24.16 -0.79 -28.16
N LYS A 236 -23.52 0.16 -28.86
CA LYS A 236 -24.20 1.34 -29.45
C LYS A 236 -25.25 0.99 -30.50
N GLN A 237 -25.18 -0.20 -31.09
CA GLN A 237 -26.15 -0.72 -32.07
C GLN A 237 -27.25 -1.55 -31.40
N ASP A 238 -27.38 -1.51 -30.08
CA ASP A 238 -28.40 -2.22 -29.29
C ASP A 238 -28.28 -3.76 -29.36
N HIS A 239 -27.05 -4.26 -29.58
CA HIS A 239 -26.73 -5.69 -29.63
C HIS A 239 -26.22 -6.23 -28.29
N ALA A 240 -26.92 -5.94 -27.19
CA ALA A 240 -26.48 -6.27 -25.83
C ALA A 240 -26.28 -7.77 -25.60
N ASP A 241 -27.19 -8.63 -26.08
CA ASP A 241 -27.07 -10.10 -25.95
C ASP A 241 -25.84 -10.66 -26.69
N ASP A 242 -25.50 -10.10 -27.85
CA ASP A 242 -24.33 -10.50 -28.62
C ASP A 242 -23.04 -10.05 -27.92
N VAL A 243 -23.03 -8.85 -27.33
CA VAL A 243 -21.92 -8.35 -26.50
C VAL A 243 -21.72 -9.24 -25.28
N LEU A 244 -22.80 -9.68 -24.61
CA LEU A 244 -22.71 -10.60 -23.48
C LEU A 244 -22.08 -11.94 -23.90
N GLN A 245 -22.54 -12.54 -25.00
CA GLN A 245 -21.97 -13.80 -25.51
C GLN A 245 -20.50 -13.67 -25.94
N LEU A 246 -20.11 -12.51 -26.48
CA LEU A 246 -18.71 -12.21 -26.77
C LEU A 246 -17.90 -12.07 -25.49
N GLY A 247 -18.49 -11.51 -24.44
CA GLY A 247 -17.90 -11.42 -23.12
C GLY A 247 -17.67 -12.75 -22.44
N GLU A 248 -18.62 -13.68 -22.53
CA GLU A 248 -18.42 -15.05 -22.07
C GLU A 248 -17.27 -15.75 -22.81
N PHE A 249 -17.17 -15.52 -24.12
CA PHE A 249 -16.08 -16.06 -24.93
C PHE A 249 -14.73 -15.40 -24.57
N LEU A 250 -14.71 -14.08 -24.37
CA LEU A 250 -13.53 -13.34 -23.92
C LEU A 250 -13.08 -13.84 -22.55
N TRP A 251 -14.00 -14.00 -21.59
CA TRP A 251 -13.69 -14.54 -20.28
C TRP A 251 -13.02 -15.90 -20.37
N GLN A 252 -13.61 -16.84 -21.13
CA GLN A 252 -13.05 -18.18 -21.28
C GLN A 252 -11.64 -18.19 -21.88
N GLN A 253 -11.38 -17.37 -22.89
CA GLN A 253 -10.06 -17.33 -23.55
C GLN A 253 -9.04 -16.49 -22.77
N GLY A 254 -9.48 -15.36 -22.23
CA GLY A 254 -8.66 -14.42 -21.48
C GLY A 254 -8.27 -14.94 -20.10
N TYR A 255 -9.16 -15.66 -19.41
CA TYR A 255 -8.85 -16.26 -18.11
C TYR A 255 -7.71 -17.28 -18.21
N ASP A 256 -7.73 -18.13 -19.24
CA ASP A 256 -6.63 -19.05 -19.55
C ASP A 256 -5.34 -18.29 -19.87
N GLN A 257 -5.42 -17.18 -20.61
CA GLN A 257 -4.27 -16.34 -20.90
C GLN A 257 -3.67 -15.73 -19.62
N VAL A 258 -4.48 -15.14 -18.75
CA VAL A 258 -4.03 -14.54 -17.47
C VAL A 258 -3.37 -15.58 -16.59
N GLN A 259 -3.94 -16.79 -16.51
CA GLN A 259 -3.36 -17.89 -15.73
C GLN A 259 -1.94 -18.27 -16.18
N HIS A 260 -1.61 -18.07 -17.46
CA HIS A 260 -0.30 -18.39 -18.03
C HIS A 260 0.58 -17.15 -18.30
N ALA A 261 0.09 -15.95 -17.99
CA ALA A 261 0.84 -14.72 -18.18
C ALA A 261 1.97 -14.60 -17.15
N ASN A 262 3.11 -14.10 -17.60
CA ASN A 262 4.26 -13.76 -16.75
C ASN A 262 4.52 -12.26 -16.81
N ASP A 263 3.47 -11.49 -16.57
CA ASP A 263 3.47 -10.03 -16.50
C ASP A 263 3.11 -9.57 -15.06
N GLU A 264 3.03 -8.26 -14.82
CA GLU A 264 2.66 -7.67 -13.53
C GLU A 264 1.14 -7.54 -13.34
N GLY A 265 0.33 -8.18 -14.19
CA GLY A 265 -1.13 -8.07 -14.20
C GLY A 265 -1.68 -7.17 -15.31
N GLU A 266 -0.84 -6.69 -16.24
CA GLU A 266 -1.27 -5.85 -17.37
C GLU A 266 -2.30 -6.58 -18.25
N THR A 267 -2.10 -7.88 -18.54
CA THR A 267 -3.08 -8.65 -19.32
C THR A 267 -4.42 -8.78 -18.61
N ALA A 268 -4.42 -8.97 -17.29
CA ALA A 268 -5.66 -8.98 -16.50
C ALA A 268 -6.38 -7.63 -16.57
N SER A 269 -5.64 -6.52 -16.52
CA SER A 269 -6.17 -5.16 -16.69
C SER A 269 -6.80 -4.95 -18.08
N GLU A 270 -6.10 -5.31 -19.16
CA GLU A 270 -6.58 -5.18 -20.54
C GLU A 270 -7.89 -5.94 -20.77
N ILE A 271 -8.00 -7.16 -20.23
CA ILE A 271 -9.23 -7.95 -20.28
C ILE A 271 -10.31 -7.33 -19.39
N GLY A 272 -9.95 -6.87 -18.19
CA GLY A 272 -10.85 -6.20 -17.26
C GLY A 272 -11.56 -5.00 -17.89
N GLU A 273 -10.83 -4.16 -18.62
CA GLU A 273 -11.41 -3.01 -19.33
C GLU A 273 -12.37 -3.41 -20.47
N CYS A 274 -12.17 -4.58 -21.08
CA CYS A 274 -13.17 -5.13 -22.00
C CYS A 274 -14.40 -5.64 -21.24
N MET A 275 -14.21 -6.28 -20.08
CA MET A 275 -15.29 -6.75 -19.21
C MET A 275 -16.15 -5.61 -18.70
N GLU A 276 -15.61 -4.41 -18.48
CA GLU A 276 -16.39 -3.21 -18.16
C GLU A 276 -17.49 -2.92 -19.19
N ILE A 277 -17.19 -3.09 -20.47
CA ILE A 277 -18.16 -2.85 -21.56
C ILE A 277 -19.25 -3.92 -21.56
N ILE A 278 -18.87 -5.15 -21.21
CA ILE A 278 -19.82 -6.26 -21.08
C ILE A 278 -20.73 -6.04 -19.88
N LEU A 279 -20.21 -5.52 -18.76
CA LEU A 279 -21.04 -5.16 -17.60
C LEU A 279 -21.95 -3.96 -17.88
N GLN A 280 -21.53 -3.01 -18.71
CA GLN A 280 -22.42 -1.94 -19.21
C GLN A 280 -23.55 -2.48 -20.11
N ALA A 281 -23.27 -3.53 -20.89
CA ALA A 281 -24.26 -4.18 -21.75
C ALA A 281 -25.26 -5.04 -20.97
N LEU A 282 -24.79 -5.70 -19.90
CA LEU A 282 -25.53 -6.72 -19.14
C LEU A 282 -26.98 -6.30 -18.79
N PRO A 283 -27.26 -5.09 -18.30
CA PRO A 283 -28.63 -4.71 -17.94
C PRO A 283 -29.60 -4.54 -19.11
N ASN A 284 -29.08 -4.39 -20.33
CA ASN A 284 -29.86 -4.24 -21.56
C ASN A 284 -30.02 -5.56 -22.32
N THR A 285 -29.56 -6.68 -21.75
CA THR A 285 -29.72 -8.02 -22.34
C THR A 285 -31.14 -8.54 -22.18
N SER A 286 -31.46 -9.60 -22.93
CA SER A 286 -32.74 -10.31 -22.84
C SER A 286 -32.91 -11.14 -21.56
N LEU A 287 -31.88 -11.24 -20.72
CA LEU A 287 -31.95 -11.91 -19.43
C LEU A 287 -32.90 -11.19 -18.46
N SER A 288 -33.58 -11.97 -17.61
CA SER A 288 -34.32 -11.38 -16.50
C SER A 288 -33.37 -10.64 -15.54
N PRO A 289 -33.81 -9.58 -14.83
CA PRO A 289 -32.90 -8.86 -13.94
C PRO A 289 -32.26 -9.76 -12.86
N GLY A 290 -33.00 -10.71 -12.32
CA GLY A 290 -32.43 -11.74 -11.42
C GLY A 290 -31.37 -12.62 -12.09
N ASP A 291 -31.53 -13.00 -13.36
CA ASP A 291 -30.53 -13.79 -14.11
C ASP A 291 -29.30 -12.95 -14.49
N GLN A 292 -29.45 -11.65 -14.71
CA GLN A 292 -28.33 -10.72 -14.92
C GLN A 292 -27.43 -10.67 -13.67
N LEU A 293 -28.02 -10.46 -12.49
CA LEU A 293 -27.28 -10.50 -11.21
C LEU A 293 -26.62 -11.86 -10.98
N LEU A 294 -27.36 -12.94 -11.24
CA LEU A 294 -26.84 -14.29 -11.08
C LEU A 294 -25.66 -14.56 -12.01
N TRP A 295 -25.69 -14.05 -13.23
CA TRP A 295 -24.58 -14.15 -14.18
C TRP A 295 -23.34 -13.44 -13.63
N LEU A 296 -23.48 -12.18 -13.18
CA LEU A 296 -22.38 -11.39 -12.62
C LEU A 296 -21.76 -12.06 -11.38
N ILE A 297 -22.61 -12.52 -10.45
CA ILE A 297 -22.14 -13.15 -9.21
C ILE A 297 -21.43 -14.49 -9.49
N ASN A 298 -21.94 -15.29 -10.44
CA ASN A 298 -21.23 -16.50 -10.83
C ASN A 298 -19.89 -16.20 -11.50
N LEU A 299 -19.80 -15.12 -12.29
CA LEU A 299 -18.54 -14.70 -12.88
C LEU A 299 -17.52 -14.34 -11.79
N GLN A 300 -17.93 -13.52 -10.82
CA GLN A 300 -17.08 -13.12 -9.68
C GLN A 300 -16.65 -14.31 -8.81
N LEU A 301 -17.53 -15.29 -8.59
CA LEU A 301 -17.19 -16.50 -7.83
C LEU A 301 -16.12 -17.36 -8.52
N ASN A 302 -15.88 -17.15 -9.81
CA ASN A 302 -14.86 -17.84 -10.61
C ASN A 302 -13.68 -16.92 -10.98
N ASP A 303 -13.56 -15.75 -10.35
CA ASP A 303 -12.48 -14.78 -10.63
C ASP A 303 -11.35 -14.92 -9.61
N ASP A 304 -10.42 -15.85 -9.83
CA ASP A 304 -9.26 -16.04 -8.95
C ASP A 304 -8.15 -14.99 -9.20
N PHE A 305 -8.27 -14.19 -10.26
CA PHE A 305 -7.22 -13.25 -10.71
C PHE A 305 -7.63 -11.77 -10.60
N SER A 306 -8.78 -11.47 -9.96
CA SER A 306 -9.26 -10.11 -9.77
C SER A 306 -9.43 -9.31 -11.08
N ILE A 307 -9.77 -9.99 -12.18
CA ILE A 307 -9.98 -9.36 -13.50
C ILE A 307 -11.15 -8.36 -13.44
N LEU A 308 -12.15 -8.61 -12.58
CA LEU A 308 -13.38 -7.82 -12.49
C LEU A 308 -13.35 -6.70 -11.46
N ASP A 309 -12.26 -6.50 -10.71
CA ASP A 309 -12.24 -5.57 -9.56
C ASP A 309 -12.72 -4.15 -9.94
N ASN A 310 -12.20 -3.60 -11.05
CA ASN A 310 -12.62 -2.29 -11.56
C ASN A 310 -14.06 -2.32 -12.08
N ALA A 311 -14.38 -3.29 -12.94
CA ALA A 311 -15.68 -3.39 -13.60
C ALA A 311 -16.84 -3.56 -12.62
N TYR A 312 -16.63 -4.35 -11.57
CA TYR A 312 -17.64 -4.61 -10.55
C TYR A 312 -17.97 -3.36 -9.74
N SER A 313 -16.96 -2.53 -9.42
CA SER A 313 -17.15 -1.30 -8.63
C SER A 313 -18.06 -0.27 -9.33
N LEU A 314 -18.14 -0.33 -10.65
CA LEU A 314 -18.93 0.58 -11.49
C LEU A 314 -20.35 0.05 -11.77
N PHE A 315 -20.67 -1.17 -11.35
CA PHE A 315 -21.96 -1.78 -11.65
C PHE A 315 -23.08 -1.19 -10.78
N ASP A 316 -24.10 -0.62 -11.42
CA ASP A 316 -25.23 -0.02 -10.72
C ASP A 316 -26.23 -1.08 -10.22
N PHE A 317 -26.08 -1.47 -8.96
CA PHE A 317 -26.98 -2.40 -8.28
C PHE A 317 -28.35 -1.78 -7.92
N SER A 318 -28.51 -0.45 -7.98
CA SER A 318 -29.73 0.23 -7.52
C SER A 318 -30.96 -0.05 -8.40
N ARG A 319 -30.73 -0.52 -9.63
CA ARG A 319 -31.80 -0.88 -10.58
C ARG A 319 -32.47 -2.23 -10.30
N TYR A 320 -31.92 -3.04 -9.40
CA TYR A 320 -32.44 -4.37 -9.10
C TYR A 320 -33.32 -4.36 -7.86
N THR A 321 -34.44 -5.08 -7.94
CA THR A 321 -35.44 -5.11 -6.87
C THR A 321 -35.11 -6.20 -5.84
N PRO A 322 -35.68 -6.14 -4.62
CA PRO A 322 -35.56 -7.22 -3.64
C PRO A 322 -36.00 -8.59 -4.18
N ALA A 323 -36.97 -8.63 -5.12
CA ALA A 323 -37.41 -9.87 -5.76
C ALA A 323 -36.35 -10.47 -6.69
N ASP A 324 -35.57 -9.63 -7.37
CA ASP A 324 -34.45 -10.08 -8.21
C ASP A 324 -33.33 -10.70 -7.36
N TRP A 325 -33.02 -10.07 -6.23
CA TRP A 325 -32.07 -10.60 -5.24
C TRP A 325 -32.55 -11.89 -4.57
N GLN A 326 -33.86 -12.03 -4.35
CA GLN A 326 -34.43 -13.28 -3.86
C GLN A 326 -34.20 -14.42 -4.86
N HIS A 327 -34.42 -14.18 -6.16
CA HIS A 327 -34.13 -15.18 -7.20
C HIS A 327 -32.66 -15.61 -7.19
N VAL A 328 -31.74 -14.67 -7.04
CA VAL A 328 -30.30 -14.96 -6.89
C VAL A 328 -30.05 -15.82 -5.65
N ALA A 329 -30.55 -15.41 -4.48
CA ALA A 329 -30.37 -16.14 -3.23
C ALA A 329 -30.86 -17.60 -3.35
N ASP A 330 -32.04 -17.81 -3.91
CA ASP A 330 -32.61 -19.15 -4.11
C ASP A 330 -31.73 -20.02 -5.02
N LYS A 331 -31.19 -19.45 -6.10
CA LYS A 331 -30.30 -20.16 -7.04
C LYS A 331 -28.97 -20.53 -6.37
N LEU A 332 -28.37 -19.60 -5.62
CA LEU A 332 -27.10 -19.84 -4.92
C LEU A 332 -27.27 -20.82 -3.76
N ILE A 333 -28.37 -20.76 -3.01
CA ILE A 333 -28.69 -21.74 -1.95
C ILE A 333 -28.85 -23.14 -2.55
N ASN A 334 -29.53 -23.27 -3.69
CA ASN A 334 -29.64 -24.56 -4.37
C ASN A 334 -28.27 -25.08 -4.87
N LYS A 335 -27.41 -24.19 -5.36
CA LYS A 335 -26.02 -24.52 -5.72
C LYS A 335 -25.23 -25.02 -4.50
N LEU A 336 -25.36 -24.35 -3.35
CA LEU A 336 -24.71 -24.75 -2.08
C LEU A 336 -25.21 -26.12 -1.59
N LYS A 337 -26.53 -26.38 -1.67
CA LYS A 337 -27.14 -27.67 -1.30
C LYS A 337 -26.70 -28.83 -2.20
N ALA A 338 -26.39 -28.55 -3.46
CA ALA A 338 -25.90 -29.55 -4.42
C ALA A 338 -24.41 -29.90 -4.20
N MET A 339 -23.67 -29.08 -3.44
CA MET A 339 -22.28 -29.39 -3.10
C MET A 339 -22.21 -30.45 -2.01
N SER A 340 -21.24 -31.37 -2.13
CA SER A 340 -20.95 -32.33 -1.08
C SER A 340 -20.39 -31.66 0.17
N THR A 341 -20.67 -32.25 1.33
CA THR A 341 -20.04 -31.88 2.59
C THR A 341 -18.53 -32.11 2.51
N LEU A 342 -17.77 -31.14 3.00
CA LEU A 342 -16.32 -31.20 3.05
C LEU A 342 -15.87 -32.04 4.27
N PRO A 343 -15.02 -33.06 4.09
CA PRO A 343 -14.35 -33.70 5.21
C PRO A 343 -13.44 -32.70 5.95
N ALA A 344 -13.16 -32.96 7.23
CA ALA A 344 -12.27 -32.12 8.05
C ALA A 344 -10.87 -31.92 7.42
N SER A 345 -10.36 -32.91 6.68
CA SER A 345 -9.08 -32.82 5.97
C SER A 345 -9.15 -32.12 4.60
N SER A 346 -10.26 -31.45 4.26
CA SER A 346 -10.40 -30.76 2.98
C SER A 346 -9.38 -29.64 2.83
N ASN A 347 -8.81 -29.50 1.64
CA ASN A 347 -7.81 -28.46 1.36
C ASN A 347 -8.42 -27.05 1.46
N PHE A 348 -7.55 -26.08 1.76
CA PHE A 348 -7.89 -24.67 1.95
C PHE A 348 -8.74 -24.10 0.81
N SER A 349 -8.37 -24.39 -0.45
CA SER A 349 -9.09 -23.90 -1.64
C SER A 349 -10.57 -24.27 -1.66
N LYS A 350 -10.96 -25.52 -1.34
CA LYS A 350 -12.37 -25.92 -1.34
C LYS A 350 -13.18 -25.22 -0.25
N ARG A 351 -12.60 -25.05 0.94
CA ARG A 351 -13.24 -24.31 2.04
C ARG A 351 -13.41 -22.83 1.68
N TYR A 352 -12.37 -22.24 1.08
CA TYR A 352 -12.39 -20.87 0.60
C TYR A 352 -13.49 -20.64 -0.44
N SER A 353 -13.57 -21.46 -1.50
CA SER A 353 -14.63 -21.34 -2.50
C SER A 353 -16.04 -21.50 -1.91
N ARG A 354 -16.21 -22.43 -0.96
CA ARG A 354 -17.50 -22.60 -0.26
C ARG A 354 -17.83 -21.36 0.58
N ARG A 355 -16.85 -20.79 1.28
CA ARG A 355 -17.03 -19.55 2.06
C ARG A 355 -17.41 -18.37 1.17
N GLN A 356 -16.76 -18.19 0.02
CA GLN A 356 -17.11 -17.14 -0.94
C GLN A 356 -18.56 -17.28 -1.42
N LEU A 357 -19.00 -18.50 -1.73
CA LEU A 357 -20.40 -18.77 -2.09
C LEU A 357 -21.37 -18.42 -0.96
N VAL A 358 -21.06 -18.82 0.28
CA VAL A 358 -21.87 -18.46 1.46
C VAL A 358 -21.95 -16.94 1.63
N GLY A 359 -20.83 -16.22 1.50
CA GLY A 359 -20.81 -14.76 1.54
C GLY A 359 -21.75 -14.13 0.51
N LYS A 360 -21.73 -14.61 -0.75
CA LYS A 360 -22.65 -14.14 -1.79
C LYS A 360 -24.12 -14.47 -1.53
N ILE A 361 -24.40 -15.58 -0.86
CA ILE A 361 -25.77 -15.88 -0.40
C ILE A 361 -26.20 -14.88 0.67
N VAL A 362 -25.32 -14.55 1.63
CA VAL A 362 -25.60 -13.55 2.67
C VAL A 362 -25.87 -12.18 2.06
N ASP A 363 -25.05 -11.73 1.12
CA ASP A 363 -25.24 -10.47 0.37
C ASP A 363 -26.63 -10.44 -0.29
N ALA A 364 -27.00 -11.53 -0.99
CA ALA A 364 -28.29 -11.63 -1.68
C ALA A 364 -29.49 -11.72 -0.71
N LEU A 365 -29.35 -12.37 0.44
CA LEU A 365 -30.39 -12.42 1.48
C LEU A 365 -30.61 -11.04 2.10
N ASN A 366 -29.55 -10.29 2.37
CA ASN A 366 -29.65 -8.91 2.84
C ASN A 366 -30.33 -8.00 1.81
N ALA A 367 -29.89 -8.06 0.55
CA ALA A 367 -30.47 -7.24 -0.52
C ALA A 367 -31.94 -7.60 -0.85
N SER A 368 -32.35 -8.84 -0.59
CA SER A 368 -33.75 -9.28 -0.74
C SER A 368 -34.62 -9.01 0.49
N GLY A 369 -34.06 -8.50 1.58
CA GLY A 369 -34.77 -8.25 2.83
C GLY A 369 -35.13 -9.51 3.61
N GLN A 370 -34.40 -10.62 3.40
CA GLN A 370 -34.60 -11.92 4.06
C GLN A 370 -33.51 -12.21 5.11
N SER A 371 -33.08 -11.18 5.83
CA SER A 371 -31.98 -11.27 6.81
C SER A 371 -32.28 -12.27 7.93
N GLU A 372 -33.56 -12.59 8.20
CA GLU A 372 -33.95 -13.61 9.19
C GLU A 372 -33.44 -15.03 8.86
N LYS A 373 -33.06 -15.30 7.61
CA LYS A 373 -32.52 -16.60 7.17
C LYS A 373 -31.01 -16.71 7.33
N ILE A 374 -30.30 -15.60 7.54
CA ILE A 374 -28.82 -15.55 7.51
C ILE A 374 -28.24 -16.37 8.66
N VAL A 375 -28.72 -16.18 9.89
CA VAL A 375 -28.22 -16.92 11.05
C VAL A 375 -28.36 -18.42 10.86
N ALA A 376 -29.53 -18.90 10.40
CA ALA A 376 -29.77 -20.33 10.18
C ALA A 376 -28.83 -20.92 9.10
N LEU A 377 -28.55 -20.15 8.05
CA LEU A 377 -27.57 -20.53 7.02
C LEU A 377 -26.16 -20.62 7.60
N LEU A 378 -25.71 -19.56 8.29
CA LEU A 378 -24.37 -19.50 8.86
C LEU A 378 -24.14 -20.60 9.91
N GLU A 379 -25.12 -20.89 10.77
CA GLU A 379 -25.04 -21.98 11.75
C GLU A 379 -24.89 -23.36 11.08
N THR A 380 -25.53 -23.56 9.92
CA THR A 380 -25.43 -24.82 9.17
C THR A 380 -24.07 -24.96 8.48
N GLU A 381 -23.47 -23.84 8.05
CA GLU A 381 -22.25 -23.81 7.23
C GLU A 381 -20.96 -23.57 8.03
N VAL A 382 -21.05 -23.17 9.30
CA VAL A 382 -19.90 -22.74 10.11
C VAL A 382 -18.79 -23.79 10.23
N GLU A 383 -19.15 -25.07 10.33
CA GLU A 383 -18.16 -26.16 10.38
C GLU A 383 -17.53 -26.46 9.02
N GLN A 384 -18.23 -26.15 7.92
CA GLN A 384 -17.76 -26.37 6.56
C GLN A 384 -16.84 -25.25 6.07
N CYS A 385 -17.08 -24.02 6.53
CA CYS A 385 -16.43 -22.80 6.06
C CYS A 385 -15.48 -22.16 7.09
N GLU A 386 -15.53 -22.56 8.37
CA GLU A 386 -14.84 -21.91 9.49
C GLU A 386 -15.16 -20.41 9.64
N ASN A 387 -16.32 -19.97 9.14
CA ASN A 387 -16.78 -18.58 9.17
C ASN A 387 -17.45 -18.21 10.50
N TYR A 388 -16.83 -18.59 11.62
CA TYR A 388 -17.33 -18.28 12.96
C TYR A 388 -17.46 -16.78 13.20
N GLN A 389 -16.54 -15.97 12.64
CA GLN A 389 -16.58 -14.51 12.76
C GLN A 389 -17.85 -13.95 12.12
N ASP A 390 -18.12 -14.33 10.88
CA ASP A 390 -19.30 -13.88 10.12
C ASP A 390 -20.60 -14.24 10.88
N LEU A 391 -20.67 -15.43 11.49
CA LEU A 391 -21.80 -15.83 12.35
C LEU A 391 -21.92 -15.00 13.63
N VAL A 392 -20.81 -14.77 14.32
CA VAL A 392 -20.77 -13.99 15.56
C VAL A 392 -21.18 -12.54 15.31
N ASP A 393 -20.67 -11.92 14.24
CA ASP A 393 -20.98 -10.55 13.86
C ASP A 393 -22.47 -10.39 13.53
N GLU A 394 -23.06 -11.35 12.81
CA GLU A 394 -24.50 -11.36 12.53
C GLU A 394 -25.33 -11.52 13.82
N LEU A 395 -24.95 -12.43 14.72
CA LEU A 395 -25.66 -12.60 15.99
C LEU A 395 -25.59 -11.34 16.87
N LEU A 396 -24.45 -10.65 16.86
CA LEU A 396 -24.29 -9.38 17.55
C LEU A 396 -25.13 -8.27 16.93
N SER A 397 -25.26 -8.23 15.60
CA SER A 397 -26.05 -7.20 14.89
C SER A 397 -27.54 -7.28 15.24
N ILE A 398 -28.07 -8.50 15.47
CA ILE A 398 -29.45 -8.74 15.87
C ILE A 398 -29.66 -8.75 17.40
N GLY A 399 -28.60 -8.53 18.19
CA GLY A 399 -28.67 -8.44 19.66
C GLY A 399 -28.65 -9.78 20.42
N GLU A 400 -28.39 -10.90 19.74
CA GLU A 400 -28.30 -12.25 20.32
C GLU A 400 -26.92 -12.50 20.97
N THR A 401 -26.54 -11.64 21.93
CA THR A 401 -25.17 -11.58 22.48
C THR A 401 -24.75 -12.89 23.18
N GLU A 402 -25.63 -13.56 23.91
CA GLU A 402 -25.31 -14.82 24.58
C GLU A 402 -25.06 -15.96 23.58
N LYS A 403 -25.81 -15.98 22.47
CA LYS A 403 -25.62 -16.96 21.40
C LYS A 403 -24.29 -16.70 20.68
N ALA A 404 -23.98 -15.43 20.40
CA ALA A 404 -22.71 -15.01 19.82
C ALA A 404 -21.52 -15.45 20.70
N ARG A 405 -21.60 -15.17 22.00
CA ARG A 405 -20.60 -15.59 23.00
C ARG A 405 -20.37 -17.09 23.00
N LYS A 406 -21.43 -17.90 22.96
CA LYS A 406 -21.34 -19.36 22.88
C LYS A 406 -20.61 -19.82 21.61
N TRP A 407 -20.93 -19.23 20.46
CA TRP A 407 -20.26 -19.54 19.19
C TRP A 407 -18.78 -19.13 19.18
N CYS A 408 -18.40 -18.03 19.84
CA CYS A 408 -16.98 -17.69 20.03
C CYS A 408 -16.24 -18.78 20.82
N ILE A 409 -16.84 -19.27 21.91
CA ILE A 409 -16.23 -20.31 22.76
C ILE A 409 -16.10 -21.63 21.99
N ASP A 410 -17.19 -22.09 21.38
CA ASP A 410 -17.22 -23.35 20.63
C ASP A 410 -16.28 -23.29 19.42
N GLY A 411 -16.30 -22.18 18.68
CA GLY A 411 -15.43 -21.93 17.53
C GLY A 411 -13.95 -21.82 17.90
N PHE A 412 -13.62 -21.20 19.04
CA PHE A 412 -12.25 -21.12 19.54
C PHE A 412 -11.65 -22.51 19.68
N TYR A 413 -12.34 -23.43 20.36
CA TYR A 413 -11.84 -24.78 20.60
C TYR A 413 -11.78 -25.62 19.32
N LYS A 414 -12.74 -25.45 18.39
CA LYS A 414 -12.74 -26.18 17.12
C LYS A 414 -11.64 -25.73 16.14
N THR A 415 -11.19 -24.48 16.23
CA THR A 415 -10.20 -23.90 15.30
C THR A 415 -8.80 -23.79 15.88
N LEU A 416 -8.61 -24.11 17.16
CA LEU A 416 -7.37 -23.91 17.91
C LEU A 416 -6.14 -24.61 17.31
N GLU A 417 -6.33 -25.81 16.77
CA GLU A 417 -5.25 -26.63 16.22
C GLU A 417 -4.92 -26.25 14.77
N ASP A 418 -5.94 -26.28 13.91
CA ASP A 418 -5.82 -26.16 12.45
C ASP A 418 -5.82 -24.70 11.95
N SER A 419 -6.55 -23.82 12.64
CA SER A 419 -6.77 -22.41 12.23
C SER A 419 -6.59 -21.44 13.41
N PRO A 420 -5.40 -21.37 14.04
CA PRO A 420 -5.16 -20.60 15.27
C PRO A 420 -5.41 -19.09 15.12
N GLY A 421 -5.33 -18.56 13.89
CA GLY A 421 -5.71 -17.17 13.61
C GLY A 421 -7.20 -16.90 13.84
N ILE A 422 -8.08 -17.85 13.49
CA ILE A 422 -9.52 -17.77 13.73
C ILE A 422 -9.78 -17.84 15.25
N ALA A 423 -9.15 -18.79 15.95
CA ALA A 423 -9.27 -18.89 17.41
C ALA A 423 -8.83 -17.60 18.11
N SER A 424 -7.71 -17.00 17.70
CA SER A 424 -7.25 -15.70 18.23
C SER A 424 -8.28 -14.59 18.04
N GLN A 425 -8.87 -14.50 16.84
CA GLN A 425 -9.90 -13.50 16.55
C GLN A 425 -11.19 -13.72 17.34
N LEU A 426 -11.60 -14.98 17.58
CA LEU A 426 -12.76 -15.29 18.44
C LEU A 426 -12.50 -14.94 19.91
N GLN A 427 -11.28 -15.15 20.42
CA GLN A 427 -10.91 -14.66 21.76
C GLN A 427 -10.97 -13.13 21.84
N LYS A 428 -10.52 -12.44 20.78
CA LYS A 428 -10.60 -10.97 20.71
C LYS A 428 -12.06 -10.49 20.79
N GLN A 429 -12.97 -11.11 20.05
CA GLN A 429 -14.41 -10.79 20.13
C GLN A 429 -14.98 -11.02 21.54
N LEU A 430 -14.60 -12.10 22.24
CA LEU A 430 -14.99 -12.31 23.64
C LEU A 430 -14.47 -11.20 24.56
N CYS A 431 -13.25 -10.73 24.33
CA CYS A 431 -12.67 -9.61 25.07
C CYS A 431 -13.44 -8.30 24.81
N GLU A 432 -13.81 -8.03 23.56
CA GLU A 432 -14.64 -6.87 23.18
C GLU A 432 -16.06 -6.93 23.78
N MET A 433 -16.65 -8.13 23.89
CA MET A 433 -17.92 -8.33 24.61
C MET A 433 -17.75 -8.05 26.12
N ALA A 434 -16.65 -8.49 26.73
CA ALA A 434 -16.32 -8.20 28.13
C ALA A 434 -16.12 -6.69 28.37
N GLU A 435 -15.50 -5.98 27.42
CA GLU A 435 -15.38 -4.51 27.42
C GLU A 435 -16.73 -3.82 27.46
N LYS A 436 -17.65 -4.19 26.57
CA LYS A 436 -19.01 -3.63 26.53
C LYS A 436 -19.78 -3.87 27.83
N ASN A 437 -19.52 -4.98 28.51
CA ASN A 437 -20.14 -5.34 29.78
C ASN A 437 -19.36 -4.84 31.02
N CYS A 438 -18.31 -4.04 30.82
CA CYS A 438 -17.45 -3.50 31.89
C CYS A 438 -16.81 -4.57 32.81
N GLN A 439 -16.53 -5.77 32.27
CA GLN A 439 -15.91 -6.88 33.00
C GLN A 439 -14.37 -6.75 32.97
N TYR A 440 -13.85 -5.72 33.65
CA TYR A 440 -12.43 -5.34 33.54
C TYR A 440 -11.42 -6.39 34.00
N ASP A 441 -11.81 -7.21 34.99
CA ASP A 441 -11.04 -8.37 35.46
C ASP A 441 -10.91 -9.46 34.38
N LEU A 442 -11.99 -9.72 33.64
CA LEU A 442 -11.99 -10.69 32.54
C LEU A 442 -11.18 -10.19 31.33
N ILE A 443 -11.23 -8.89 31.02
CA ILE A 443 -10.40 -8.28 29.96
C ILE A 443 -8.91 -8.48 30.27
N ALA A 444 -8.50 -8.15 31.50
CA ALA A 444 -7.12 -8.38 31.94
C ALA A 444 -6.73 -9.87 31.84
N ALA A 445 -7.67 -10.77 32.16
CA ALA A 445 -7.46 -12.21 32.05
C ALA A 445 -7.28 -12.69 30.60
N TYR A 446 -8.00 -12.12 29.62
CA TYR A 446 -7.76 -12.38 28.19
C TYR A 446 -6.38 -11.90 27.75
N HIS A 447 -6.01 -10.66 28.08
CA HIS A 447 -4.71 -10.12 27.72
C HIS A 447 -3.55 -10.90 28.36
N ALA A 448 -3.73 -11.41 29.58
CA ALA A 448 -2.74 -12.29 30.21
C ALA A 448 -2.51 -13.56 29.41
N GLN A 449 -3.57 -14.19 28.88
CA GLN A 449 -3.41 -15.33 28.00
C GLN A 449 -2.73 -15.00 26.69
N SER A 450 -3.11 -13.88 26.05
CA SER A 450 -2.47 -13.44 24.81
C SER A 450 -0.96 -13.21 25.03
N PHE A 451 -0.59 -12.58 26.15
CA PHE A 451 0.81 -12.41 26.56
C PHE A 451 1.52 -13.76 26.72
N PHE A 452 0.94 -14.72 27.43
CA PHE A 452 1.62 -16.01 27.62
C PHE A 452 1.67 -16.90 26.37
N ASN A 453 0.75 -16.70 25.42
CA ASN A 453 0.74 -17.40 24.14
C ASN A 453 1.80 -16.82 23.18
N MET A 454 1.93 -15.49 23.14
CA MET A 454 2.90 -14.79 22.30
C MET A 454 3.51 -13.59 23.06
N PRO A 455 4.49 -13.83 23.95
CA PRO A 455 5.10 -12.77 24.75
C PRO A 455 5.76 -11.72 23.87
N SER A 456 5.38 -10.46 24.07
CA SER A 456 5.95 -9.31 23.36
C SER A 456 5.81 -8.04 24.19
N LEU A 457 6.53 -6.98 23.80
CA LEU A 457 6.36 -5.68 24.47
C LEU A 457 4.94 -5.13 24.29
N ASP A 458 4.32 -5.34 23.12
CA ASP A 458 2.96 -4.90 22.85
C ASP A 458 1.94 -5.61 23.75
N THR A 459 2.04 -6.94 23.86
CA THR A 459 1.13 -7.72 24.72
C THR A 459 1.35 -7.39 26.21
N TYR A 460 2.58 -7.06 26.62
CA TYR A 460 2.89 -6.55 27.96
C TYR A 460 2.19 -5.22 28.23
N GLN A 461 2.31 -4.24 27.32
CA GLN A 461 1.71 -2.92 27.47
C GLN A 461 0.18 -2.95 27.47
N VAL A 462 -0.42 -3.80 26.63
CA VAL A 462 -1.88 -3.97 26.60
C VAL A 462 -2.36 -4.59 27.93
N LEU A 463 -1.65 -5.60 28.44
CA LEU A 463 -1.95 -6.20 29.74
C LEU A 463 -1.76 -5.21 30.89
N GLN A 464 -0.70 -4.41 30.87
CA GLN A 464 -0.46 -3.33 31.83
C GLN A 464 -1.67 -2.40 31.93
N LYS A 465 -2.09 -1.83 30.80
CA LYS A 465 -3.24 -0.90 30.75
C LYS A 465 -4.52 -1.54 31.28
N ALA A 466 -4.74 -2.83 31.04
CA ALA A 466 -5.90 -3.54 31.54
C ALA A 466 -5.83 -3.77 33.06
N CYS A 467 -4.67 -4.13 33.59
CA CYS A 467 -4.46 -4.38 35.02
C CYS A 467 -4.44 -3.10 35.86
N GLU A 468 -3.98 -1.98 35.28
CA GLU A 468 -4.04 -0.65 35.91
C GLU A 468 -5.48 -0.20 36.15
N LYS A 469 -6.46 -0.61 35.33
CA LYS A 469 -7.89 -0.29 35.54
C LYS A 469 -8.52 -1.00 36.76
N ILE A 470 -7.88 -2.05 37.26
CA ILE A 470 -8.37 -2.88 38.37
C ILE A 470 -7.36 -2.94 39.52
N ASP A 471 -6.39 -2.02 39.55
CA ASP A 471 -5.41 -1.82 40.63
C ASP A 471 -4.60 -3.07 41.02
N CYS A 472 -4.29 -3.96 40.06
CA CYS A 472 -3.54 -5.21 40.33
C CYS A 472 -2.24 -5.35 39.51
N TRP A 473 -1.79 -4.28 38.85
CA TRP A 473 -0.64 -4.32 37.95
C TRP A 473 0.66 -4.74 38.64
N ASP A 474 0.99 -4.19 39.80
CA ASP A 474 2.27 -4.47 40.48
C ASP A 474 2.44 -5.96 40.82
N GLU A 475 1.38 -6.61 41.29
CA GLU A 475 1.38 -8.04 41.59
C GLU A 475 1.58 -8.87 40.31
N ILE A 476 0.81 -8.56 39.26
CA ILE A 476 0.84 -9.28 37.99
C ILE A 476 2.19 -9.09 37.30
N ARG A 477 2.71 -7.87 37.27
CA ARG A 477 4.01 -7.53 36.72
C ARG A 477 5.11 -8.40 37.34
N ASN A 478 5.16 -8.51 38.66
CA ASN A 478 6.16 -9.34 39.33
C ASN A 478 6.07 -10.81 38.92
N LYS A 479 4.86 -11.34 38.76
CA LYS A 479 4.62 -12.72 38.30
C LYS A 479 4.99 -12.91 36.82
N ILE A 480 4.76 -11.90 35.96
CA ILE A 480 5.17 -11.89 34.55
C ILE A 480 6.70 -11.88 34.42
N ILE A 481 7.38 -11.01 35.17
CA ILE A 481 8.86 -10.96 35.17
C ILE A 481 9.43 -12.30 35.60
N ASN A 482 8.91 -12.91 36.68
CA ASN A 482 9.32 -14.25 37.11
C ASN A 482 9.07 -15.32 36.04
N TYR A 483 7.97 -15.24 35.29
CA TYR A 483 7.73 -16.13 34.14
C TYR A 483 8.80 -15.96 33.06
N LEU A 484 9.13 -14.72 32.67
CA LEU A 484 10.18 -14.46 31.68
C LEU A 484 11.58 -14.85 32.17
N GLU A 485 11.82 -14.87 33.48
CA GLU A 485 13.09 -15.33 34.05
C GLU A 485 13.19 -16.87 34.13
N THR A 486 12.08 -17.57 34.40
CA THR A 486 12.10 -19.00 34.80
C THR A 486 11.38 -19.94 33.83
N GLY A 487 10.54 -19.40 32.94
CA GLY A 487 9.59 -20.15 32.13
C GLY A 487 8.39 -20.71 32.90
N GLN A 488 8.27 -20.45 34.21
CA GLN A 488 7.18 -20.97 35.02
C GLN A 488 5.95 -20.08 34.93
N ARG A 489 4.88 -20.61 34.33
CA ARG A 489 3.60 -19.93 34.15
C ARG A 489 2.86 -19.77 35.49
N PRO A 490 2.59 -18.53 35.94
CA PRO A 490 1.98 -18.27 37.25
C PRO A 490 0.47 -18.55 37.29
N ASP A 491 -0.19 -18.53 36.13
CA ASP A 491 -1.62 -18.83 35.97
C ASP A 491 -1.93 -20.34 35.93
N LEU A 492 -0.91 -21.18 35.76
CA LEU A 492 -1.03 -22.63 35.82
C LEU A 492 -0.77 -23.14 37.25
N THR A 493 -1.62 -24.05 37.72
CA THR A 493 -1.40 -24.73 39.00
C THR A 493 -0.17 -25.63 38.92
N ALA A 494 0.78 -25.46 39.85
CA ALA A 494 1.85 -26.43 40.06
C ALA A 494 1.26 -27.82 40.35
N LYS A 495 1.91 -28.90 39.87
CA LYS A 495 1.47 -30.31 40.00
C LYS A 495 1.14 -30.77 41.45
N ASN A 496 1.47 -29.97 42.47
CA ASN A 496 1.32 -30.28 43.89
C ASN A 496 0.18 -29.52 44.61
N ASN A 497 -0.95 -29.28 43.96
CA ASN A 497 -2.22 -28.90 44.61
C ASN A 497 -2.18 -27.70 45.59
N ARG A 498 -1.25 -26.76 45.41
CA ARG A 498 -1.28 -25.47 46.12
C ARG A 498 -2.16 -24.50 45.33
N LYS A 499 -2.95 -23.71 46.07
CA LYS A 499 -3.88 -22.69 45.57
C LYS A 499 -3.24 -21.87 44.44
N ARG A 500 -4.00 -21.56 43.38
CA ARG A 500 -3.53 -20.65 42.31
C ARG A 500 -3.18 -19.31 42.95
N ASP A 501 -1.90 -18.97 42.89
CA ASP A 501 -1.37 -17.68 43.30
C ASP A 501 -1.37 -16.75 42.07
N TRP A 502 -2.55 -16.57 41.47
CA TRP A 502 -2.77 -15.75 40.28
C TRP A 502 -4.04 -14.90 40.50
N PRO A 503 -3.96 -13.56 40.42
CA PRO A 503 -5.03 -12.67 40.86
C PRO A 503 -6.18 -12.51 39.87
N LEU A 504 -5.97 -12.84 38.58
CA LEU A 504 -7.00 -12.69 37.55
C LEU A 504 -7.95 -13.90 37.48
N PRO A 505 -9.22 -13.71 37.09
CA PRO A 505 -10.17 -14.79 36.91
C PRO A 505 -9.73 -15.74 35.80
N LYS A 506 -10.34 -16.93 35.74
CA LYS A 506 -10.15 -17.86 34.62
C LYS A 506 -10.94 -17.34 33.41
N PRO A 507 -10.29 -17.06 32.27
CA PRO A 507 -11.00 -16.72 31.05
C PRO A 507 -11.84 -17.88 30.53
N GLU A 508 -12.79 -17.56 29.66
CA GLU A 508 -13.75 -18.52 29.14
C GLU A 508 -13.16 -19.52 28.16
N VAL A 509 -12.13 -19.08 27.43
CA VAL A 509 -11.38 -19.88 26.47
C VAL A 509 -9.93 -19.96 26.90
N LEU A 510 -9.29 -21.11 26.70
CA LEU A 510 -7.90 -21.36 27.11
C LEU A 510 -7.07 -21.95 25.99
N TYR A 511 -5.88 -21.37 25.76
CA TYR A 511 -4.87 -21.99 24.90
C TYR A 511 -4.28 -23.26 25.55
N PRO A 512 -3.79 -24.23 24.75
CA PRO A 512 -3.08 -25.39 25.26
C PRO A 512 -1.85 -24.97 26.08
N GLN A 513 -1.49 -25.79 27.08
CA GLN A 513 -0.36 -25.50 27.96
C GLN A 513 1.00 -25.68 27.27
N GLU A 514 1.06 -26.48 26.21
CA GLU A 514 2.28 -26.74 25.45
C GLU A 514 2.46 -25.65 24.38
N GLN A 515 3.49 -24.81 24.55
CA GLN A 515 3.87 -23.85 23.52
C GLN A 515 4.41 -24.60 22.29
N LYS A 516 3.81 -24.38 21.11
CA LYS A 516 4.25 -24.98 19.84
C LYS A 516 5.69 -24.58 19.47
N PHE A 517 6.20 -23.49 20.03
CA PHE A 517 7.57 -23.00 19.85
C PHE A 517 8.38 -23.14 21.13
N LYS A 518 9.65 -23.54 21.00
CA LYS A 518 10.58 -23.64 22.11
C LYS A 518 11.05 -22.25 22.52
N THR A 519 10.37 -21.64 23.49
CA THR A 519 10.84 -20.43 24.19
C THR A 519 12.11 -20.74 24.97
N ILE A 520 13.03 -19.79 24.96
CA ILE A 520 14.31 -19.89 25.67
C ILE A 520 14.21 -18.96 26.87
N PHE A 521 14.40 -19.52 28.06
CA PHE A 521 14.37 -18.78 29.32
C PHE A 521 15.77 -18.75 29.96
N PRO A 522 16.17 -17.65 30.62
CA PRO A 522 15.46 -16.36 30.70
C PRO A 522 15.31 -15.68 29.33
N ASP A 523 14.14 -15.06 29.09
CA ASP A 523 13.87 -14.27 27.89
C ASP A 523 14.46 -12.87 28.05
N TYR A 524 15.79 -12.78 27.90
CA TYR A 524 16.53 -11.53 28.09
C TYR A 524 16.09 -10.43 27.13
N ASP A 525 15.71 -10.77 25.90
CA ASP A 525 15.30 -9.79 24.89
C ASP A 525 14.04 -9.04 25.36
N LEU A 526 12.99 -9.79 25.74
CA LEU A 526 11.76 -9.18 26.22
C LEU A 526 11.93 -8.52 27.60
N LEU A 527 12.70 -9.13 28.51
CA LEU A 527 13.01 -8.53 29.82
C LEU A 527 13.69 -7.17 29.67
N ILE A 528 14.65 -7.05 28.75
CA ILE A 528 15.34 -5.79 28.44
C ILE A 528 14.37 -4.79 27.82
N SER A 529 13.56 -5.20 26.83
CA SER A 529 12.56 -4.31 26.22
C SER A 529 11.57 -3.76 27.24
N ILE A 530 11.11 -4.59 28.19
CA ILE A 530 10.25 -4.16 29.30
C ILE A 530 10.99 -3.17 30.21
N ALA A 531 12.23 -3.46 30.60
CA ALA A 531 13.02 -2.56 31.45
C ALA A 531 13.27 -1.19 30.78
N ILE A 532 13.51 -1.16 29.45
CA ILE A 532 13.61 0.07 28.66
C ILE A 532 12.28 0.83 28.68
N HIS A 533 11.16 0.14 28.41
CA HIS A 533 9.83 0.74 28.41
C HIS A 533 9.49 1.39 29.76
N GLU A 534 9.85 0.72 30.85
CA GLU A 534 9.64 1.19 32.23
C GLU A 534 10.71 2.16 32.71
N LYS A 535 11.69 2.52 31.86
CA LYS A 535 12.80 3.44 32.17
C LYS A 535 13.64 2.99 33.37
N ARG A 536 13.77 1.68 33.58
CA ARG A 536 14.60 1.08 34.64
C ARG A 536 16.03 0.86 34.15
N ASN A 537 16.78 1.94 33.99
CA ASN A 537 18.08 1.91 33.32
C ASN A 537 19.12 1.00 33.99
N ASP A 538 19.15 0.91 35.32
CA ASP A 538 20.03 -0.01 36.05
C ASP A 538 19.71 -1.49 35.71
N ASP A 539 18.42 -1.82 35.64
CA ASP A 539 17.95 -3.18 35.31
C ASP A 539 18.25 -3.53 33.85
N VAL A 540 18.12 -2.56 32.93
CA VAL A 540 18.51 -2.73 31.52
C VAL A 540 19.98 -3.15 31.43
N VAL A 541 20.88 -2.48 32.14
CA VAL A 541 22.31 -2.81 32.16
C VAL A 541 22.55 -4.17 32.79
N ALA A 542 21.93 -4.47 33.94
CA ALA A 542 22.10 -5.74 34.63
C ALA A 542 21.64 -6.94 33.76
N LEU A 543 20.49 -6.81 33.09
CA LEU A 543 19.96 -7.84 32.20
C LEU A 543 20.82 -8.00 30.94
N TYR A 544 21.27 -6.89 30.33
CA TYR A 544 22.18 -6.92 29.19
C TYR A 544 23.49 -7.64 29.52
N LEU A 545 24.12 -7.33 30.66
CA LEU A 545 25.36 -8.00 31.05
C LEU A 545 25.17 -9.49 31.35
N LYS A 546 24.05 -9.88 31.96
CA LYS A 546 23.70 -11.29 32.18
C LYS A 546 23.46 -12.03 30.86
N SER A 547 22.82 -11.40 29.88
CA SER A 547 22.59 -12.00 28.56
C SER A 547 23.90 -12.28 27.82
N GLN A 548 24.91 -11.42 27.96
CA GLN A 548 26.24 -11.62 27.37
C GLN A 548 27.03 -12.79 28.02
N GLN A 549 26.77 -13.13 29.28
CA GLN A 549 27.48 -14.18 30.02
C GLN A 549 26.92 -15.59 29.77
N GLY A 550 25.66 -15.69 29.34
CA GLY A 550 25.01 -16.97 29.02
C GLY A 550 25.51 -17.54 27.69
N GLY A 551 26.16 -18.71 27.71
CA GLY A 551 26.73 -19.38 26.52
C GLY A 551 25.76 -19.75 25.37
N ASN A 552 24.49 -19.34 25.42
CA ASN A 552 23.51 -19.49 24.34
C ASN A 552 23.66 -18.44 23.21
N ASN A 553 24.71 -17.62 23.26
CA ASN A 553 25.04 -16.53 22.33
C ASN A 553 25.17 -16.91 20.83
N ARG A 554 25.12 -18.19 20.43
CA ARG A 554 25.40 -18.60 19.04
C ARG A 554 24.19 -18.60 18.10
N VAL A 555 22.96 -18.60 18.60
CA VAL A 555 21.76 -18.57 17.74
C VAL A 555 21.20 -17.14 17.57
N PHE A 556 21.42 -16.28 18.55
CA PHE A 556 20.77 -14.95 18.66
C PHE A 556 21.55 -13.79 18.01
N SER A 557 22.79 -14.03 17.58
CA SER A 557 23.67 -12.98 17.06
C SER A 557 23.39 -12.56 15.62
N ARG A 558 22.54 -13.25 14.85
CA ARG A 558 22.42 -12.97 13.41
C ARG A 558 21.42 -11.87 13.04
N TYR A 559 20.52 -11.45 13.95
CA TYR A 559 19.42 -10.53 13.60
C TYR A 559 18.98 -9.52 14.67
N SER A 560 19.70 -9.36 15.78
CA SER A 560 19.18 -8.53 16.87
C SER A 560 19.47 -7.02 16.72
N HIS A 561 18.39 -6.25 16.61
CA HIS A 561 18.40 -4.79 16.74
C HIS A 561 18.43 -4.28 18.21
N TYR A 562 18.33 -5.17 19.23
CA TYR A 562 18.14 -4.76 20.64
C TYR A 562 19.34 -4.00 21.24
N GLN A 563 20.56 -4.26 20.77
CA GLN A 563 21.77 -3.60 21.31
C GLN A 563 21.71 -2.09 21.12
N LYS A 564 21.14 -1.64 20.00
CA LYS A 564 20.93 -0.22 19.69
C LYS A 564 19.98 0.42 20.69
N ASP A 565 18.89 -0.27 21.02
CA ASP A 565 17.86 0.21 21.93
C ASP A 565 18.38 0.30 23.36
N VAL A 566 19.15 -0.71 23.81
CA VAL A 566 19.86 -0.68 25.11
C VAL A 566 20.76 0.55 25.21
N ALA A 567 21.64 0.74 24.22
CA ALA A 567 22.61 1.83 24.24
C ALA A 567 21.93 3.21 24.21
N ASN A 568 20.87 3.37 23.42
CA ASN A 568 20.09 4.60 23.41
C ASN A 568 19.39 4.86 24.76
N ALA A 569 18.82 3.82 25.38
CA ALA A 569 18.07 3.97 26.63
C ALA A 569 18.96 4.34 27.83
N VAL A 570 20.21 3.86 27.85
CA VAL A 570 21.12 4.03 29.01
C VAL A 570 22.21 5.07 28.79
N ALA A 571 22.23 5.78 27.66
CA ALA A 571 23.28 6.74 27.31
C ALA A 571 23.57 7.78 28.41
N ASP A 572 22.51 8.35 28.99
CA ASP A 572 22.62 9.42 29.98
C ASP A 572 23.02 8.91 31.36
N THR A 573 22.60 7.69 31.72
CA THR A 573 22.78 7.12 33.07
C THR A 573 23.99 6.19 33.18
N HIS A 574 24.32 5.48 32.10
CA HIS A 574 25.41 4.50 32.00
C HIS A 574 26.23 4.75 30.73
N PRO A 575 26.87 5.92 30.60
CA PRO A 575 27.53 6.34 29.37
C PRO A 575 28.60 5.36 28.90
N ASN A 576 29.33 4.71 29.83
CA ASN A 576 30.34 3.71 29.47
C ASN A 576 29.76 2.48 28.76
N ILE A 577 28.57 2.02 29.16
CA ILE A 577 27.93 0.86 28.56
C ILE A 577 27.42 1.22 27.16
N ALA A 578 26.73 2.36 27.03
CA ALA A 578 26.25 2.86 25.75
C ALA A 578 27.39 3.08 24.75
N LEU A 579 28.47 3.75 25.18
CA LEU A 579 29.67 3.95 24.37
C LEU A 579 30.30 2.63 23.93
N THR A 580 30.38 1.63 24.81
CA THR A 580 30.94 0.31 24.47
C THR A 580 30.11 -0.39 23.38
N ILE A 581 28.78 -0.35 23.50
CA ILE A 581 27.87 -0.98 22.55
C ILE A 581 27.94 -0.27 21.19
N TRP A 582 27.85 1.06 21.17
CA TRP A 582 27.98 1.83 19.94
C TRP A 582 29.35 1.64 19.28
N ASP A 583 30.43 1.49 20.06
CA ASP A 583 31.77 1.21 19.53
C ASP A 583 31.80 -0.11 18.75
N GLN A 584 31.18 -1.17 19.29
CA GLN A 584 31.08 -2.47 18.63
C GLN A 584 30.24 -2.40 17.34
N ILE A 585 29.12 -1.66 17.36
CA ILE A 585 28.28 -1.45 16.19
C ILE A 585 29.06 -0.70 15.09
N VAL A 586 29.80 0.35 15.46
CA VAL A 586 30.64 1.12 14.53
C VAL A 586 31.69 0.23 13.88
N GLU A 587 32.41 -0.59 14.65
CA GLU A 587 33.40 -1.53 14.11
C GLU A 587 32.77 -2.54 13.13
N SER A 588 31.61 -3.10 13.47
CA SER A 588 30.88 -4.02 12.59
C SER A 588 30.47 -3.36 11.27
N LEU A 589 29.90 -2.15 11.34
CA LEU A 589 29.46 -1.40 10.15
C LEU A 589 30.64 -1.00 9.26
N ILE A 590 31.79 -0.66 9.85
CA ILE A 590 33.02 -0.37 9.08
C ILE A 590 33.55 -1.64 8.41
N ALA A 591 33.39 -2.82 9.03
CA ALA A 591 33.83 -4.09 8.47
C ALA A 591 33.06 -4.51 7.21
N GLU A 592 31.81 -4.06 7.01
CA GLU A 592 30.95 -4.42 5.86
C GLU A 592 31.36 -3.80 4.50
N VAL A 593 32.31 -2.85 4.51
CA VAL A 593 32.95 -2.26 3.31
C VAL A 593 32.00 -1.70 2.23
N ASN A 594 30.87 -1.11 2.60
CA ASN A 594 29.97 -0.44 1.66
C ASN A 594 29.59 0.98 2.11
N ALA A 595 29.12 1.81 1.17
CA ALA A 595 28.87 3.23 1.42
C ALA A 595 27.74 3.49 2.43
N ARG A 596 26.68 2.66 2.42
CA ARG A 596 25.54 2.81 3.35
C ARG A 596 25.97 2.51 4.79
N SER A 597 26.78 1.48 5.01
CA SER A 597 27.26 1.11 6.34
C SER A 597 28.22 2.15 6.93
N TYR A 598 29.02 2.84 6.10
CA TYR A 598 29.85 3.96 6.59
C TYR A 598 29.02 5.15 7.07
N ILE A 599 27.96 5.52 6.35
CA ILE A 599 27.04 6.59 6.77
C ILE A 599 26.38 6.21 8.11
N ALA A 600 25.86 4.98 8.22
CA ALA A 600 25.28 4.49 9.47
C ALA A 600 26.30 4.49 10.63
N ALA A 601 27.57 4.17 10.37
CA ALA A 601 28.63 4.24 11.38
C ALA A 601 28.87 5.67 11.87
N ILE A 602 28.82 6.67 10.97
CA ILE A 602 28.93 8.08 11.36
C ILE A 602 27.79 8.50 12.29
N ASP A 603 26.56 8.03 12.07
CA ASP A 603 25.43 8.39 12.94
C ASP A 603 25.64 7.91 14.38
N TYR A 604 26.19 6.71 14.58
CA TYR A 604 26.56 6.24 15.92
C TYR A 604 27.75 7.03 16.49
N LEU A 605 28.74 7.39 15.68
CA LEU A 605 29.84 8.24 16.11
C LEU A 605 29.36 9.62 16.56
N ARG A 606 28.34 10.20 15.91
CA ARG A 606 27.69 11.45 16.38
C ARG A 606 27.06 11.28 17.76
N LYS A 607 26.33 10.19 17.99
CA LYS A 607 25.77 9.87 19.31
C LYS A 607 26.86 9.71 20.38
N MET A 608 27.94 9.01 20.05
CA MET A 608 29.09 8.87 20.93
C MET A 608 29.72 10.23 21.26
N TYR A 609 29.87 11.13 20.27
CA TYR A 609 30.40 12.48 20.48
C TYR A 609 29.58 13.27 21.50
N VAL A 610 28.25 13.24 21.39
CA VAL A 610 27.35 13.91 22.34
C VAL A 610 27.60 13.40 23.76
N VAL A 611 27.61 12.08 23.96
CA VAL A 611 27.85 11.48 25.28
C VAL A 611 29.26 11.80 25.81
N PHE A 612 30.29 11.76 24.96
CA PHE A 612 31.65 12.17 25.35
C PHE A 612 31.73 13.65 25.73
N LYS A 613 30.99 14.52 25.04
CA LYS A 613 30.95 15.97 25.30
C LYS A 613 30.26 16.26 26.64
N GLU A 614 29.08 15.68 26.85
CA GLU A 614 28.26 15.88 28.06
C GLU A 614 28.91 15.32 29.33
N ASN A 615 29.82 14.34 29.19
CA ASN A 615 30.58 13.74 30.29
C ASN A 615 32.02 14.29 30.42
N ASP A 616 32.36 15.41 29.78
CA ASP A 616 33.70 16.05 29.83
C ASP A 616 34.88 15.16 29.38
N ARG A 617 34.64 14.22 28.45
CA ARG A 617 35.59 13.20 27.98
C ARG A 617 36.04 13.37 26.53
N LEU A 618 36.08 14.61 26.02
CA LEU A 618 36.47 14.92 24.65
C LEU A 618 37.88 14.43 24.25
N LYS A 619 38.81 14.35 25.20
CA LYS A 619 40.16 13.78 24.94
C LYS A 619 40.11 12.31 24.53
N GLU A 620 39.18 11.53 25.09
CA GLU A 620 38.99 10.13 24.73
C GLU A 620 38.35 10.00 23.35
N TRP A 621 37.40 10.87 23.03
CA TRP A 621 36.80 10.99 21.71
C TRP A 621 37.85 11.27 20.61
N GLU A 622 38.71 12.27 20.81
CA GLU A 622 39.79 12.61 19.87
C GLU A 622 40.72 11.41 19.63
N LYS A 623 41.07 10.68 20.69
CA LYS A 623 41.89 9.48 20.61
C LYS A 623 41.18 8.38 19.80
N ARG A 624 39.87 8.20 19.99
CA ARG A 624 39.08 7.20 19.26
C ARG A 624 38.96 7.52 17.77
N ILE A 625 38.60 8.75 17.40
CA ILE A 625 38.53 9.16 15.99
C ILE A 625 39.90 9.04 15.32
N THR A 626 40.97 9.42 16.01
CA THR A 626 42.34 9.23 15.52
C THR A 626 42.63 7.76 15.24
N ARG A 627 42.26 6.85 16.15
CA ARG A 627 42.43 5.39 15.98
C ARG A 627 41.70 4.88 14.72
N ILE A 628 40.41 5.20 14.56
CA ILE A 628 39.61 4.80 13.39
C ILE A 628 40.27 5.30 12.09
N ARG A 629 40.70 6.56 12.05
CA ARG A 629 41.37 7.14 10.88
C ARG A 629 42.67 6.41 10.53
N THR A 630 43.46 6.02 11.53
CA THR A 630 44.72 5.30 11.32
C THR A 630 44.51 3.86 10.86
N GLU A 631 43.61 3.11 11.51
CA GLU A 631 43.36 1.69 11.23
C GLU A 631 42.68 1.49 9.86
N HIS A 632 41.82 2.43 9.47
CA HIS A 632 41.06 2.35 8.21
C HIS A 632 41.51 3.37 7.16
N LYS A 633 42.78 3.79 7.19
CA LYS A 633 43.39 4.72 6.22
C LYS A 633 43.11 4.37 4.74
N PRO A 634 43.09 3.09 4.31
CA PRO A 634 42.82 2.74 2.91
C PRO A 634 41.36 2.96 2.46
N LYS A 635 40.39 3.07 3.39
CA LYS A 635 38.96 3.16 3.10
C LYS A 635 38.56 4.61 2.75
N LYS A 636 38.88 5.07 1.52
CA LYS A 636 38.71 6.47 1.06
C LYS A 636 37.32 7.07 1.35
N ARG A 637 36.23 6.32 1.10
CA ARG A 637 34.85 6.78 1.37
C ARG A 637 34.60 7.00 2.86
N LEU A 638 35.04 6.08 3.73
CA LEU A 638 34.94 6.27 5.18
C LEU A 638 35.73 7.50 5.67
N GLN A 639 36.90 7.77 5.09
CA GLN A 639 37.68 8.97 5.42
C GLN A 639 36.96 10.26 5.02
N GLN A 640 36.23 10.28 3.90
CA GLN A 640 35.40 11.42 3.48
C GLN A 640 34.27 11.68 4.50
N GLU A 641 33.55 10.63 4.91
CA GLU A 641 32.49 10.72 5.91
C GLU A 641 33.02 11.17 7.30
N LEU A 642 34.18 10.65 7.72
CA LEU A 642 34.86 11.09 8.95
C LEU A 642 35.38 12.53 8.88
N ASN A 643 35.63 13.07 7.69
CA ASN A 643 35.99 14.48 7.53
C ASN A 643 34.76 15.37 7.71
N ALA A 644 33.61 14.98 7.14
CA ALA A 644 32.33 15.67 7.31
C ALA A 644 31.94 15.78 8.80
N LEU A 645 32.12 14.69 9.56
CA LEU A 645 31.88 14.64 11.01
C LEU A 645 32.71 15.65 11.82
N VAL A 646 33.93 15.98 11.38
CA VAL A 646 34.85 16.90 12.08
C VAL A 646 34.70 18.34 11.59
N SER A 647 34.26 18.54 10.34
CA SER A 647 33.97 19.88 9.79
C SER A 647 32.64 20.46 10.28
N GLU A 648 31.68 19.62 10.67
CA GLU A 648 30.48 20.03 11.40
C GLU A 648 30.84 20.32 12.87
N LYS A 649 31.46 21.48 13.13
CA LYS A 649 31.31 22.11 14.45
C LYS A 649 29.82 22.29 14.68
N VAL A 650 29.28 21.51 15.61
CA VAL A 650 27.97 21.70 16.23
C VAL A 650 27.93 23.13 16.79
N VAL A 651 27.40 24.05 15.99
CA VAL A 651 26.91 25.36 16.46
C VAL A 651 25.75 25.04 17.41
N GLY A 652 25.79 25.67 18.58
CA GLY A 652 25.01 25.33 19.76
C GLY A 652 23.50 25.39 19.61
#